data_AF-A0A0D6AMM0-F1
#
_entry.id   AF-A0A0D6AMM0-F1
#
_cell.length_a   1.000
_cell.length_b   1.000
_cell.length_c   1.000
_cell.angle_alpha   90.00
_cell.angle_beta   90.00
_cell.angle_gamma   90.00
#
_symmetry.space_group_name_H-M   'P 1'
#
loop_
_entity.id
_entity.type
_entity.pdbx_description
1 polymer ?
#
loop_
_entity_poly.entity_id
_entity_poly.type
_entity_poly.pdbx_seq_one_letter_code
_entity_poly.pdbx_strand_id
1 'polypeptide(L)'
;MLEISPNFSFLTVIDLAELATLAEKYYQSDDPNTSLIKSRQFIEVCAKYVSAKIGIYEEIKKEKLIYIINTLHKEKAIYDRIYYLFNDVRKLANSEVHISPKNSTTIENNNSNKANSSTALRCIKKIHKIAIWFHKVYCLDPKKPFQEPTYIVPPDPNDLMKQLQEKIEELDRQNEEMKTKQVEVEIKQRKLELEKEQENLAHEKEEINNRIESNNLDKELTRISQETILKPEVIRSNIKKAGEIDSQTILGTGENIESEESNKLTEGQILRHHYLIATELSSGSFGTTYIAHDLDQPNQPICVVKQFTPQQSSDGTFSKALTLFNQEAETLQKLGNHLEIPRLYAFFEENNNLFLVQEYIEGNTLRDELDTPWEEKEVIQLLKDILTPLVFIHQNEIIHRDIKPENLIRRVVDNKIGVIDFGAVKQVLLEEKNKQATVIGTKSYMSPEQYMGTISYSCDIYAVGVIAIEAITGRKIPEGLSSKQYLEEITFISDGLKQILLKMTAFSPENRYSSAQEVLDAIDIWEKQDDKTPTIINPPTPIIETPPVDKPKPEPPTVTPPTPVHSWWQTIPKLWLIGGGVASVLLLGLFIKSLPYLTKTKLVQIELTLGTLWKPENLQGLIEHVEDNSVPANYFDFLKGDKVKVLANGDISIPYTEAEKRIETKEWDIAFATSPILSIFAKDQGYTHLAGMFPGSTHYQSGFFVRANSPIQSLNNINSNTRVALGGFNSASSFYLPVYDLYGKTITADTGNRSQTIIELVKEGKADVGVAAIGDSIKKDDSDFRIIHVSRDIPGSAVYASPSLSQKDRDNIQKLMLSASPEVQEKANYGEKPEADYTEFRKIITRVQEILVCSDFTQNPVTLACTGNIQTIQGKINGVSIEGDNFILKVSGDGQIHNILIPVKMTTELFGSDKLTDIQGKSVIVKSNQISGNSLKINQSEQVKVSE
;
A
#
# COMPACT_ATOMS: atom_id res chain seq x y z
N MET A 1 26.98 -0.83 14.94
CA MET A 1 27.58 -1.84 15.83
C MET A 1 26.92 -3.19 15.55
N LEU A 2 27.61 -4.29 15.82
CA LEU A 2 27.24 -5.71 15.64
C LEU A 2 27.86 -6.45 14.43
N GLU A 3 29.16 -6.25 14.21
CA GLU A 3 29.99 -7.42 13.93
C GLU A 3 30.23 -8.14 15.26
N ILE A 4 29.80 -9.40 15.36
CA ILE A 4 30.06 -10.31 16.49
C ILE A 4 30.45 -11.66 15.88
N SER A 5 31.30 -12.41 16.57
CA SER A 5 32.29 -13.29 15.96
C SER A 5 32.36 -14.68 16.64
N PRO A 6 32.99 -15.72 16.05
CA PRO A 6 32.95 -17.08 16.58
C PRO A 6 34.23 -17.50 17.33
N ASN A 7 34.07 -17.93 18.59
CA ASN A 7 33.72 -19.34 18.82
C ASN A 7 33.22 -19.59 20.25
N PHE A 8 32.03 -20.15 20.45
CA PHE A 8 31.43 -20.23 21.78
C PHE A 8 31.85 -21.50 22.56
N SER A 9 33.04 -21.51 23.17
CA SER A 9 33.45 -22.56 24.13
C SER A 9 33.06 -22.29 25.60
N PHE A 10 32.54 -21.09 25.89
CA PHE A 10 32.28 -20.56 27.24
C PHE A 10 30.87 -20.78 27.81
N LEU A 11 29.93 -21.29 27.02
CA LEU A 11 28.53 -21.55 27.45
C LEU A 11 28.38 -22.81 28.33
N THR A 12 29.43 -23.13 29.06
CA THR A 12 29.44 -24.12 30.15
C THR A 12 29.26 -23.47 31.53
N VAL A 13 29.34 -22.13 31.64
CA VAL A 13 29.35 -21.41 32.93
C VAL A 13 28.42 -20.18 33.00
N ILE A 14 28.00 -19.58 31.88
CA ILE A 14 26.83 -18.67 31.90
C ILE A 14 25.60 -19.57 31.91
N ASP A 15 24.81 -19.51 32.96
CA ASP A 15 23.87 -20.58 33.27
C ASP A 15 22.80 -20.67 32.16
N LEU A 16 22.56 -21.88 31.63
CA LEU A 16 21.46 -22.11 30.69
C LEU A 16 20.11 -21.81 31.35
N ALA A 17 20.06 -21.89 32.69
CA ALA A 17 18.97 -21.33 33.49
C ALA A 17 18.84 -19.81 33.29
N GLU A 18 19.91 -19.01 33.35
CA GLU A 18 19.84 -17.56 33.15
C GLU A 18 19.33 -17.18 31.74
N LEU A 19 19.76 -17.87 30.68
CA LEU A 19 19.23 -17.61 29.33
C LEU A 19 17.72 -17.89 29.22
N ALA A 20 17.23 -18.94 29.89
CA ALA A 20 15.79 -19.23 29.97
C ALA A 20 15.04 -18.34 30.98
N THR A 21 15.73 -17.80 32.00
CA THR A 21 15.26 -16.77 32.93
C THR A 21 15.30 -15.37 32.32
N LEU A 22 16.01 -15.18 31.20
CA LEU A 22 16.10 -13.92 30.46
C LEU A 22 15.04 -13.87 29.35
N ALA A 23 14.81 -14.98 28.66
CA ALA A 23 13.45 -15.34 28.28
C ALA A 23 12.56 -15.36 29.55
N GLU A 24 11.24 -15.29 29.42
CA GLU A 24 10.28 -15.33 30.53
C GLU A 24 10.30 -14.10 31.47
N LYS A 25 11.46 -13.56 31.89
CA LYS A 25 11.59 -12.24 32.54
C LYS A 25 11.56 -11.08 31.55
N TYR A 26 12.11 -11.21 30.34
CA TYR A 26 11.75 -10.30 29.26
C TYR A 26 10.30 -10.50 28.78
N TYR A 27 9.67 -11.64 29.08
CA TYR A 27 8.23 -11.83 28.87
C TYR A 27 7.37 -11.36 30.07
N GLN A 28 7.99 -10.66 31.03
CA GLN A 28 7.32 -9.77 31.98
C GLN A 28 7.48 -8.27 31.61
N SER A 29 7.85 -7.94 30.36
CA SER A 29 7.64 -6.58 29.85
C SER A 29 6.27 -6.47 29.18
N ASP A 30 5.44 -5.51 29.59
CA ASP A 30 4.08 -5.27 29.08
C ASP A 30 4.01 -4.87 27.59
N ASP A 31 5.15 -4.79 26.89
CA ASP A 31 5.25 -4.54 25.45
C ASP A 31 5.54 -5.84 24.66
N PRO A 32 4.58 -6.30 23.84
CA PRO A 32 4.79 -7.44 22.95
C PRO A 32 5.86 -7.20 21.87
N ASN A 33 6.09 -5.96 21.43
CA ASN A 33 7.05 -5.66 20.37
C ASN A 33 8.49 -5.86 20.86
N THR A 34 8.79 -5.38 22.06
CA THR A 34 10.01 -5.71 22.81
C THR A 34 10.20 -7.23 22.95
N SER A 35 9.12 -7.97 23.21
CA SER A 35 9.18 -9.45 23.28
C SER A 35 9.52 -10.08 21.93
N LEU A 36 9.00 -9.57 20.80
CA LEU A 36 9.31 -10.06 19.45
C LEU A 36 10.75 -9.73 19.01
N ILE A 37 11.21 -8.49 19.25
CA ILE A 37 12.59 -8.07 18.95
C ILE A 37 13.60 -8.94 19.71
N LYS A 38 13.38 -9.16 21.00
CA LYS A 38 14.24 -10.00 21.84
C LYS A 38 14.13 -11.49 21.46
N SER A 39 12.97 -11.93 21.01
CA SER A 39 12.78 -13.28 20.46
C SER A 39 13.64 -13.51 19.20
N ARG A 40 13.69 -12.53 18.29
CA ARG A 40 14.60 -12.56 17.15
C ARG A 40 16.07 -12.57 17.58
N GLN A 41 16.46 -11.69 18.51
CA GLN A 41 17.85 -11.63 19.01
C GLN A 41 18.30 -12.95 19.66
N PHE A 42 17.43 -13.59 20.45
CA PHE A 42 17.70 -14.91 21.04
C PHE A 42 17.99 -15.97 19.97
N ILE A 43 17.23 -15.98 18.87
CA ILE A 43 17.44 -16.91 17.76
C ILE A 43 18.67 -16.55 16.92
N GLU A 44 18.96 -15.27 16.71
CA GLU A 44 20.22 -14.85 16.10
C GLU A 44 21.40 -15.38 16.89
N VAL A 45 21.38 -15.27 18.24
CA VAL A 45 22.40 -15.84 19.13
C VAL A 45 22.46 -17.37 19.06
N CYS A 46 21.31 -18.06 19.08
CA CYS A 46 21.29 -19.53 19.02
C CYS A 46 21.83 -20.06 17.68
N ALA A 47 21.41 -19.49 16.55
CA ALA A 47 21.91 -19.88 15.23
C ALA A 47 23.42 -19.63 15.11
N LYS A 48 23.86 -18.43 15.53
CA LYS A 48 25.27 -18.05 15.63
C LYS A 48 26.08 -19.02 16.49
N TYR A 49 25.55 -19.45 17.63
CA TYR A 49 26.20 -20.45 18.48
C TYR A 49 26.37 -21.80 17.76
N VAL A 50 25.31 -22.33 17.13
CA VAL A 50 25.37 -23.63 16.45
C VAL A 50 26.36 -23.57 15.27
N SER A 51 26.31 -22.52 14.45
CA SER A 51 27.26 -22.34 13.34
C SER A 51 28.71 -22.24 13.81
N ALA A 52 28.95 -21.64 14.98
CA ALA A 52 30.28 -21.62 15.59
C ALA A 52 30.71 -23.01 16.07
N LYS A 53 29.82 -23.74 16.76
CA LYS A 53 30.09 -25.09 17.27
C LYS A 53 30.40 -26.13 16.20
N ILE A 54 29.86 -25.98 14.99
CA ILE A 54 30.11 -26.88 13.86
C ILE A 54 31.18 -26.34 12.88
N GLY A 55 31.85 -25.23 13.22
CA GLY A 55 33.00 -24.70 12.47
C GLY A 55 32.68 -23.78 11.27
N ILE A 56 31.43 -23.72 10.82
CA ILE A 56 31.06 -22.99 9.58
C ILE A 56 30.80 -21.49 9.76
N TYR A 57 30.84 -20.95 10.98
CA TYR A 57 30.43 -19.56 11.23
C TYR A 57 31.16 -18.51 10.41
N GLU A 58 32.47 -18.66 10.18
CA GLU A 58 33.22 -17.59 9.51
C GLU A 58 32.87 -17.42 8.03
N GLU A 59 32.42 -18.50 7.37
CA GLU A 59 31.84 -18.43 6.03
C GLU A 59 30.53 -17.62 6.06
N ILE A 60 29.76 -17.78 7.13
CA ILE A 60 28.38 -17.29 7.28
C ILE A 60 28.28 -15.96 8.08
N LYS A 61 29.39 -15.46 8.62
CA LYS A 61 29.44 -14.28 9.52
C LYS A 61 28.85 -13.00 8.90
N LYS A 62 28.84 -12.92 7.57
CA LYS A 62 28.34 -11.77 6.78
C LYS A 62 26.91 -11.94 6.25
N GLU A 63 26.28 -13.10 6.46
CA GLU A 63 25.04 -13.47 5.77
C GLU A 63 23.79 -13.21 6.62
N LYS A 64 22.64 -12.99 5.95
CA LYS A 64 21.34 -12.77 6.61
C LYS A 64 20.97 -14.01 7.44
N LEU A 65 20.37 -13.82 8.62
CA LEU A 65 19.97 -14.91 9.56
C LEU A 65 19.26 -16.11 8.90
N ILE A 66 18.45 -15.86 7.87
CA ILE A 66 17.77 -16.91 7.10
C ILE A 66 18.77 -17.90 6.46
N TYR A 67 19.87 -17.40 5.90
CA TYR A 67 20.91 -18.23 5.30
C TYR A 67 21.61 -19.05 6.38
N ILE A 68 21.92 -18.46 7.55
CA ILE A 68 22.47 -19.18 8.71
C ILE A 68 21.58 -20.38 9.04
N ILE A 69 20.27 -20.17 9.19
CA ILE A 69 19.31 -21.21 9.57
C ILE A 69 19.15 -22.28 8.47
N ASN A 70 19.14 -21.88 7.19
CA ASN A 70 19.03 -22.79 6.05
C ASN A 70 20.28 -23.65 5.91
N THR A 71 21.48 -23.08 6.06
CA THR A 71 22.75 -23.81 6.00
C THR A 71 22.91 -24.75 7.20
N LEU A 72 22.51 -24.34 8.41
CA LEU A 72 22.44 -25.24 9.58
C LEU A 72 21.54 -26.46 9.35
N HIS A 73 20.46 -26.32 8.58
CA HIS A 73 19.54 -27.41 8.25
C HIS A 73 20.08 -28.30 7.12
N LYS A 74 20.64 -27.69 6.07
CA LYS A 74 21.32 -28.38 4.96
C LYS A 74 22.48 -29.27 5.46
N GLU A 75 23.30 -28.74 6.37
CA GLU A 75 24.39 -29.48 7.03
C GLU A 75 23.90 -30.42 8.16
N LYS A 76 22.58 -30.59 8.33
CA LYS A 76 21.92 -31.46 9.32
C LYS A 76 22.30 -31.18 10.78
N ALA A 77 22.85 -30.00 11.07
CA ALA A 77 23.19 -29.57 12.43
C ALA A 77 21.96 -29.22 13.27
N ILE A 78 20.83 -28.92 12.62
CA ILE A 78 19.51 -28.82 13.24
C ILE A 78 18.52 -29.76 12.52
N TYR A 79 17.73 -30.51 13.26
CA TYR A 79 16.68 -31.37 12.70
C TYR A 79 15.55 -30.55 12.09
N ASP A 80 14.81 -31.11 11.12
CA ASP A 80 13.70 -30.45 10.41
C ASP A 80 12.73 -29.72 11.36
N ARG A 81 12.30 -30.40 12.43
CA ARG A 81 11.39 -29.82 13.44
C ARG A 81 11.97 -28.57 14.11
N ILE A 82 13.29 -28.51 14.29
CA ILE A 82 14.00 -27.36 14.87
C ILE A 82 14.22 -26.29 13.81
N TYR A 83 14.60 -26.65 12.60
CA TYR A 83 14.65 -25.74 11.45
C TYR A 83 13.33 -24.99 11.25
N TYR A 84 12.19 -25.71 11.24
CA TYR A 84 10.87 -25.09 11.17
C TYR A 84 10.57 -24.21 12.38
N LEU A 85 10.97 -24.59 13.61
CA LEU A 85 10.81 -23.71 14.77
C LEU A 85 11.66 -22.42 14.68
N PHE A 86 12.89 -22.52 14.19
CA PHE A 86 13.78 -21.37 13.95
C PHE A 86 13.18 -20.44 12.88
N ASN A 87 12.74 -20.99 11.76
CA ASN A 87 12.10 -20.22 10.69
C ASN A 87 10.73 -19.65 11.09
N ASP A 88 9.94 -20.38 11.88
CA ASP A 88 8.65 -19.91 12.40
C ASP A 88 8.81 -18.71 13.32
N VAL A 89 9.73 -18.76 14.27
CA VAL A 89 9.98 -17.61 15.16
C VAL A 89 10.66 -16.49 14.38
N ARG A 90 11.53 -16.76 13.40
CA ARG A 90 12.03 -15.73 12.47
C ARG A 90 10.89 -15.04 11.73
N LYS A 91 9.91 -15.79 11.19
CA LYS A 91 8.73 -15.25 10.51
C LYS A 91 7.86 -14.43 11.47
N LEU A 92 7.47 -15.00 12.61
CA LEU A 92 6.64 -14.35 13.63
C LEU A 92 7.31 -13.14 14.31
N ALA A 93 8.64 -13.09 14.36
CA ALA A 93 9.39 -11.94 14.89
C ALA A 93 9.76 -10.91 13.82
N ASN A 94 9.76 -11.27 12.52
CA ASN A 94 9.94 -10.31 11.43
C ASN A 94 8.62 -9.70 10.95
N SER A 95 7.47 -10.36 11.16
CA SER A 95 6.15 -9.87 10.73
C SER A 95 5.74 -8.50 11.31
N GLU A 96 6.48 -7.97 12.30
CA GLU A 96 6.20 -6.66 12.91
C GLU A 96 7.44 -5.72 13.03
N VAL A 97 8.58 -6.05 12.40
CA VAL A 97 9.79 -5.18 12.45
C VAL A 97 9.73 -4.01 11.44
N HIS A 98 8.66 -3.90 10.65
CA HIS A 98 8.43 -2.78 9.72
C HIS A 98 8.01 -1.45 10.39
N ILE A 99 7.99 -1.35 11.73
CA ILE A 99 7.82 -0.08 12.44
C ILE A 99 9.20 0.59 12.61
N SER A 100 9.52 1.53 11.73
CA SER A 100 10.65 2.43 11.94
C SER A 100 10.38 3.36 13.14
N PRO A 101 11.34 3.56 14.06
CA PRO A 101 11.10 4.30 15.28
C PRO A 101 11.06 5.81 15.01
N LYS A 102 9.86 6.37 14.82
CA LYS A 102 9.54 7.74 15.27
C LYS A 102 8.05 7.96 15.51
N ASN A 103 7.74 8.11 16.80
CA ASN A 103 6.58 8.78 17.36
C ASN A 103 5.22 8.08 17.13
N SER A 104 5.12 6.90 17.73
CA SER A 104 4.02 6.64 18.69
C SER A 104 3.78 7.90 19.56
N THR A 105 2.55 8.27 19.89
CA THR A 105 1.66 7.44 20.71
C THR A 105 0.18 7.78 20.48
N THR A 106 -0.80 6.88 20.61
CA THR A 106 -0.97 5.41 20.66
C THR A 106 -2.44 5.22 21.02
N ILE A 107 -3.01 4.05 20.80
CA ILE A 107 -4.21 3.46 21.41
C ILE A 107 -4.96 2.63 20.32
N GLU A 108 -4.31 2.10 19.28
CA GLU A 108 -4.80 0.82 18.68
C GLU A 108 -4.45 -0.39 19.60
N ASN A 109 -3.66 -0.08 20.64
CA ASN A 109 -3.10 -0.82 21.78
C ASN A 109 -3.98 -1.83 22.58
N ASN A 110 -5.10 -2.36 22.09
CA ASN A 110 -5.80 -3.48 22.74
C ASN A 110 -6.05 -4.64 21.79
N ASN A 111 -6.33 -4.39 20.51
CA ASN A 111 -6.39 -5.47 19.52
C ASN A 111 -5.05 -5.65 18.81
N SER A 112 -4.25 -4.60 18.58
CA SER A 112 -2.83 -4.80 18.26
C SER A 112 -2.12 -5.43 19.45
N ASN A 113 -2.16 -4.85 20.65
CA ASN A 113 -1.52 -5.50 21.81
C ASN A 113 -2.05 -6.91 22.12
N LYS A 114 -3.32 -7.27 21.85
CA LYS A 114 -3.75 -8.69 21.95
C LYS A 114 -3.21 -9.56 20.82
N ALA A 115 -3.23 -9.09 19.57
CA ALA A 115 -2.66 -9.83 18.44
C ALA A 115 -1.15 -10.00 18.64
N ASN A 116 -0.42 -8.91 18.87
CA ASN A 116 1.01 -8.87 19.14
C ASN A 116 1.34 -9.65 20.42
N SER A 117 0.54 -9.57 21.50
CA SER A 117 0.72 -10.44 22.68
C SER A 117 0.48 -11.92 22.36
N SER A 118 -0.47 -12.27 21.49
CA SER A 118 -0.69 -13.65 21.05
C SER A 118 0.45 -14.16 20.14
N THR A 119 0.96 -13.31 19.25
CA THR A 119 2.10 -13.57 18.35
C THR A 119 3.38 -13.68 19.15
N ALA A 120 3.62 -12.77 20.09
CA ALA A 120 4.67 -12.85 21.09
C ALA A 120 4.52 -14.13 21.91
N LEU A 121 3.35 -14.47 22.44
CA LEU A 121 3.11 -15.71 23.20
C LEU A 121 3.34 -16.98 22.35
N ARG A 122 3.08 -16.92 21.03
CA ARG A 122 3.39 -17.98 20.08
C ARG A 122 4.90 -18.08 19.81
N CYS A 123 5.60 -16.94 19.69
CA CYS A 123 7.06 -16.85 19.68
C CYS A 123 7.69 -17.41 20.96
N ILE A 124 7.25 -16.94 22.13
CA ILE A 124 7.63 -17.38 23.48
C ILE A 124 7.58 -18.91 23.58
N LYS A 125 6.42 -19.50 23.27
CA LYS A 125 6.21 -20.96 23.34
C LYS A 125 7.07 -21.76 22.35
N LYS A 126 7.52 -21.15 21.24
CA LYS A 126 8.46 -21.76 20.30
C LYS A 126 9.92 -21.55 20.75
N ILE A 127 10.28 -20.39 21.28
CA ILE A 127 11.60 -20.13 21.87
C ILE A 127 11.88 -21.03 23.06
N HIS A 128 10.92 -21.23 23.95
CA HIS A 128 11.06 -22.16 25.07
C HIS A 128 11.36 -23.60 24.58
N LYS A 129 10.74 -24.03 23.47
CA LYS A 129 11.05 -25.32 22.83
C LYS A 129 12.45 -25.35 22.18
N ILE A 130 12.89 -24.25 21.57
CA ILE A 130 14.26 -24.10 21.05
C ILE A 130 15.26 -24.16 22.21
N ALA A 131 15.02 -23.44 23.31
CA ALA A 131 15.85 -23.44 24.50
C ALA A 131 15.97 -24.84 25.14
N ILE A 132 14.85 -25.58 25.27
CA ILE A 132 14.87 -26.98 25.74
C ILE A 132 15.67 -27.88 24.80
N TRP A 133 15.49 -27.77 23.48
CA TRP A 133 16.25 -28.57 22.51
C TRP A 133 17.74 -28.25 22.59
N PHE A 134 18.09 -26.97 22.58
CA PHE A 134 19.45 -26.46 22.65
C PHE A 134 20.14 -26.88 23.95
N HIS A 135 19.44 -26.82 25.09
CA HIS A 135 19.91 -27.35 26.37
C HIS A 135 20.18 -28.86 26.28
N LYS A 136 19.25 -29.66 25.72
CA LYS A 136 19.42 -31.12 25.58
C LYS A 136 20.57 -31.53 24.65
N VAL A 137 20.87 -30.73 23.63
CA VAL A 137 21.92 -31.06 22.63
C VAL A 137 23.30 -30.51 23.03
N TYR A 138 23.36 -29.34 23.68
CA TYR A 138 24.63 -28.63 23.92
C TYR A 138 25.00 -28.43 25.40
N CYS A 139 24.19 -28.87 26.37
CA CYS A 139 24.58 -28.91 27.78
C CYS A 139 25.42 -30.16 28.12
N LEU A 140 26.44 -30.01 28.98
CA LEU A 140 27.37 -31.09 29.33
C LEU A 140 26.79 -32.17 30.26
N ASP A 141 25.71 -31.89 30.99
CA ASP A 141 25.02 -32.88 31.84
C ASP A 141 23.54 -33.01 31.47
N PRO A 142 23.20 -33.86 30.48
CA PRO A 142 21.82 -34.04 30.01
C PRO A 142 20.90 -34.77 31.01
N LYS A 143 21.40 -35.15 32.20
CA LYS A 143 20.58 -35.76 33.27
C LYS A 143 20.10 -34.74 34.30
N LYS A 144 20.62 -33.51 34.29
CA LYS A 144 20.12 -32.42 35.14
C LYS A 144 18.73 -32.00 34.64
N PRO A 145 17.66 -32.07 35.46
CA PRO A 145 16.36 -31.57 35.05
C PRO A 145 16.41 -30.04 34.93
N PHE A 146 15.80 -29.49 33.89
CA PHE A 146 15.58 -28.06 33.73
C PHE A 146 14.74 -27.57 34.91
N GLN A 147 15.34 -26.79 35.82
CA GLN A 147 14.67 -26.23 36.99
C GLN A 147 14.06 -24.87 36.64
N GLU A 148 12.80 -24.67 36.98
CA GLU A 148 12.16 -23.36 36.91
C GLU A 148 12.88 -22.37 37.86
N PRO A 149 13.27 -21.17 37.40
CA PRO A 149 14.04 -20.25 38.21
C PRO A 149 13.15 -19.52 39.22
N THR A 150 13.42 -19.67 40.51
CA THR A 150 12.81 -18.82 41.54
C THR A 150 13.33 -17.38 41.44
N TYR A 151 12.43 -16.40 41.65
CA TYR A 151 12.64 -14.99 41.35
C TYR A 151 13.84 -14.36 42.10
N ILE A 152 14.95 -14.12 41.39
CA ILE A 152 16.09 -13.30 41.85
C ILE A 152 16.16 -12.06 40.94
N VAL A 153 16.43 -10.87 41.50
CA VAL A 153 16.55 -9.61 40.75
C VAL A 153 17.75 -9.67 39.78
N PRO A 154 17.63 -9.28 38.49
CA PRO A 154 18.72 -9.41 37.52
C PRO A 154 19.66 -8.20 37.54
N PRO A 155 20.92 -8.34 37.06
CA PRO A 155 21.78 -7.21 36.74
C PRO A 155 21.31 -6.46 35.47
N ASP A 156 21.90 -5.30 35.21
CA ASP A 156 21.60 -4.44 34.05
C ASP A 156 21.87 -5.18 32.72
N PRO A 157 20.91 -5.23 31.77
CA PRO A 157 21.09 -5.82 30.44
C PRO A 157 22.31 -5.31 29.67
N ASN A 158 22.71 -4.05 29.86
CA ASN A 158 23.89 -3.48 29.20
C ASN A 158 25.19 -4.11 29.72
N ASP A 159 25.22 -4.47 31.01
CA ASP A 159 26.39 -5.08 31.65
C ASP A 159 26.57 -6.54 31.22
N LEU A 160 25.46 -7.28 31.05
CA LEU A 160 25.49 -8.64 30.49
C LEU A 160 25.87 -8.65 29.00
N MET A 161 25.36 -7.71 28.19
CA MET A 161 25.76 -7.55 26.78
C MET A 161 27.25 -7.25 26.65
N LYS A 162 27.78 -6.38 27.52
CA LYS A 162 29.21 -6.05 27.59
C LYS A 162 30.05 -7.27 27.97
N GLN A 163 29.67 -8.00 29.02
CA GLN A 163 30.35 -9.24 29.43
C GLN A 163 30.32 -10.32 28.34
N LEU A 164 29.25 -10.41 27.55
CA LEU A 164 29.16 -11.29 26.39
C LEU A 164 30.08 -10.86 25.23
N GLN A 165 30.18 -9.56 24.95
CA GLN A 165 31.11 -9.05 23.93
C GLN A 165 32.58 -9.27 24.33
N GLU A 166 32.96 -8.90 25.55
CA GLU A 166 34.32 -9.12 26.08
C GLU A 166 34.71 -10.61 26.07
N LYS A 167 33.74 -11.52 26.27
CA LYS A 167 33.98 -12.97 26.16
C LYS A 167 34.23 -13.42 24.72
N ILE A 168 33.47 -12.89 23.76
CA ILE A 168 33.54 -13.29 22.35
C ILE A 168 34.88 -12.88 21.72
N GLU A 169 35.37 -11.68 22.04
CA GLU A 169 36.67 -11.17 21.56
C GLU A 169 37.85 -12.06 22.03
N GLU A 170 37.79 -12.61 23.25
CA GLU A 170 38.81 -13.56 23.75
C GLU A 170 38.83 -14.90 22.99
N LEU A 171 37.73 -15.26 22.32
CA LEU A 171 37.55 -16.57 21.70
C LEU A 171 37.86 -16.58 20.21
N ASP A 172 37.64 -15.46 19.52
CA ASP A 172 38.17 -15.25 18.17
C ASP A 172 39.68 -15.50 18.14
N ARG A 173 40.37 -14.97 19.15
CA ARG A 173 41.81 -15.14 19.36
C ARG A 173 42.23 -16.60 19.50
N GLN A 174 41.38 -17.45 20.09
CA GLN A 174 41.63 -18.89 20.25
C GLN A 174 41.25 -19.69 18.99
N ASN A 175 40.30 -19.18 18.18
CA ASN A 175 39.81 -19.86 16.98
C ASN A 175 40.79 -19.72 15.79
N GLU A 176 41.40 -18.53 15.63
CA GLU A 176 42.57 -18.32 14.75
C GLU A 176 43.68 -19.35 15.02
N GLU A 177 43.99 -19.58 16.30
CA GLU A 177 45.05 -20.51 16.74
C GLU A 177 44.72 -22.00 16.47
N MET A 178 43.43 -22.36 16.33
CA MET A 178 42.99 -23.69 15.90
C MET A 178 42.95 -23.84 14.39
N LYS A 179 42.47 -22.83 13.65
CA LYS A 179 42.46 -22.83 12.18
C LYS A 179 43.85 -23.10 11.60
N THR A 180 44.88 -22.45 12.17
CA THR A 180 46.27 -22.67 11.74
C THR A 180 46.69 -24.14 11.87
N LYS A 181 46.26 -24.84 12.94
CA LYS A 181 46.57 -26.26 13.19
C LYS A 181 45.73 -27.21 12.32
N GLN A 182 44.50 -26.84 11.97
CA GLN A 182 43.63 -27.67 11.14
C GLN A 182 44.07 -27.69 9.67
N VAL A 183 44.54 -26.56 9.14
CA VAL A 183 45.15 -26.48 7.80
C VAL A 183 46.41 -27.36 7.70
N GLU A 184 47.24 -27.44 8.75
CA GLU A 184 48.39 -28.37 8.77
C GLU A 184 47.98 -29.85 8.70
N VAL A 185 46.81 -30.21 9.24
CA VAL A 185 46.28 -31.59 9.20
C VAL A 185 45.70 -31.91 7.82
N GLU A 186 44.93 -31.01 7.22
CA GLU A 186 44.34 -31.22 5.89
C GLU A 186 45.40 -31.31 4.79
N ILE A 187 46.45 -30.49 4.85
CA ILE A 187 47.61 -30.60 3.94
C ILE A 187 48.27 -31.97 4.06
N LYS A 188 48.31 -32.55 5.26
CA LYS A 188 48.84 -33.91 5.53
C LYS A 188 47.91 -35.00 4.97
N GLN A 189 46.61 -34.83 5.14
CA GLN A 189 45.58 -35.76 4.68
C GLN A 189 45.55 -35.82 3.15
N ARG A 190 45.53 -34.66 2.48
CA ARG A 190 45.43 -34.54 1.02
C ARG A 190 46.64 -35.12 0.29
N LYS A 191 47.81 -35.08 0.94
CA LYS A 191 49.05 -35.70 0.44
C LYS A 191 48.96 -37.23 0.38
N LEU A 192 48.29 -37.85 1.36
CA LEU A 192 48.07 -39.30 1.43
C LEU A 192 47.00 -39.77 0.41
N GLU A 193 46.03 -38.92 0.08
CA GLU A 193 45.02 -39.21 -0.95
C GLU A 193 45.62 -39.22 -2.36
N LEU A 194 46.47 -38.22 -2.68
CA LEU A 194 47.15 -38.13 -3.97
C LEU A 194 48.07 -39.33 -4.25
N GLU A 195 48.69 -39.92 -3.22
CA GLU A 195 49.49 -41.14 -3.35
C GLU A 195 48.62 -42.35 -3.76
N LYS A 196 47.42 -42.50 -3.19
CA LYS A 196 46.46 -43.57 -3.57
C LYS A 196 45.83 -43.37 -4.94
N GLU A 197 45.60 -42.11 -5.33
CA GLU A 197 45.01 -41.77 -6.63
C GLU A 197 45.99 -42.10 -7.78
N GLN A 198 47.30 -41.95 -7.54
CA GLN A 198 48.34 -42.40 -8.47
C GLN A 198 48.42 -43.94 -8.59
N GLU A 199 48.19 -44.70 -7.53
CA GLU A 199 48.11 -46.18 -7.61
C GLU A 199 46.89 -46.63 -8.44
N ASN A 200 45.71 -46.04 -8.22
CA ASN A 200 44.50 -46.39 -8.99
C ASN A 200 44.63 -46.06 -10.49
N LEU A 201 45.21 -44.91 -10.84
CA LEU A 201 45.46 -44.52 -12.24
C LEU A 201 46.47 -45.45 -12.96
N ALA A 202 47.35 -46.12 -12.22
CA ALA A 202 48.22 -47.16 -12.78
C ALA A 202 47.42 -48.42 -13.12
N HIS A 203 46.52 -48.85 -12.23
CA HIS A 203 45.68 -50.04 -12.42
C HIS A 203 44.63 -49.88 -13.53
N GLU A 204 44.02 -48.71 -13.68
CA GLU A 204 43.02 -48.45 -14.73
C GLU A 204 43.63 -48.47 -16.14
N LYS A 205 44.88 -48.01 -16.27
CA LYS A 205 45.66 -48.11 -17.52
C LYS A 205 45.90 -49.54 -17.97
N GLU A 206 46.10 -50.46 -17.03
CA GLU A 206 46.30 -51.89 -17.32
C GLU A 206 45.00 -52.53 -17.82
N GLU A 207 43.85 -52.18 -17.23
CA GLU A 207 42.54 -52.69 -17.66
C GLU A 207 42.11 -52.17 -19.04
N ILE A 208 42.43 -50.92 -19.38
CA ILE A 208 42.12 -50.33 -20.70
C ILE A 208 42.89 -51.04 -21.82
N ASN A 209 44.17 -51.36 -21.62
CA ASN A 209 44.96 -52.11 -22.60
C ASN A 209 44.33 -53.49 -22.89
N ASN A 210 43.87 -54.20 -21.86
CA ASN A 210 43.23 -55.51 -22.00
C ASN A 210 41.89 -55.47 -22.76
N ARG A 211 41.17 -54.34 -22.76
CA ARG A 211 39.89 -54.19 -23.49
C ARG A 211 40.07 -53.91 -24.99
N ILE A 212 41.19 -53.30 -25.40
CA ILE A 212 41.43 -52.94 -26.81
C ILE A 212 41.69 -54.20 -27.68
N GLU A 213 42.22 -55.29 -27.11
CA GLU A 213 42.44 -56.54 -27.85
C GLU A 213 41.17 -57.36 -28.11
N SER A 214 40.01 -56.99 -27.54
CA SER A 214 38.92 -57.95 -27.29
C SER A 214 37.84 -58.07 -28.38
N ASN A 215 37.44 -57.00 -29.10
CA ASN A 215 36.20 -57.02 -29.90
C ASN A 215 36.34 -56.54 -31.35
N ASN A 216 36.18 -57.48 -32.26
CA ASN A 216 36.03 -57.27 -33.70
C ASN A 216 34.55 -57.08 -34.07
N LEU A 217 34.28 -56.22 -35.05
CA LEU A 217 32.95 -55.76 -35.43
C LEU A 217 32.38 -56.62 -36.58
N ASP A 218 31.51 -57.60 -36.32
CA ASP A 218 30.58 -58.17 -37.33
C ASP A 218 29.61 -59.24 -36.76
N LYS A 219 28.37 -58.81 -36.41
CA LYS A 219 27.09 -59.57 -36.37
C LYS A 219 26.09 -58.88 -35.44
N GLU A 220 25.03 -58.31 -36.03
CA GLU A 220 23.60 -58.52 -35.68
C GLU A 220 22.66 -57.66 -36.57
N LEU A 221 23.11 -57.25 -37.77
CA LEU A 221 22.35 -56.43 -38.72
C LEU A 221 21.35 -57.27 -39.53
N THR A 222 20.72 -58.29 -38.91
CA THR A 222 19.97 -59.34 -39.64
C THR A 222 18.78 -59.92 -38.85
N ARG A 223 17.91 -59.03 -38.36
CA ARG A 223 16.54 -59.38 -37.91
C ARG A 223 15.57 -58.18 -38.03
N ILE A 224 15.54 -57.50 -39.18
CA ILE A 224 14.74 -57.92 -40.36
C ILE A 224 13.32 -58.37 -39.95
N SER A 225 12.37 -57.49 -40.28
CA SER A 225 10.95 -57.69 -40.64
C SER A 225 10.12 -58.81 -39.97
N GLN A 226 8.93 -58.47 -39.46
CA GLN A 226 7.67 -58.71 -40.21
C GLN A 226 6.43 -58.17 -39.47
N GLU A 227 5.34 -58.08 -40.22
CA GLU A 227 4.02 -57.56 -39.85
C GLU A 227 3.21 -58.46 -38.89
N THR A 228 2.29 -57.83 -38.15
CA THR A 228 0.86 -58.17 -38.00
C THR A 228 0.40 -59.65 -38.04
N ILE A 229 -0.40 -60.09 -37.05
CA ILE A 229 -1.75 -60.71 -37.20
C ILE A 229 -2.42 -61.10 -35.85
N LEU A 230 -3.75 -61.22 -35.90
CA LEU A 230 -4.74 -61.24 -34.82
C LEU A 230 -5.11 -62.62 -34.20
N LYS A 231 -5.49 -62.58 -32.90
CA LYS A 231 -6.69 -63.17 -32.21
C LYS A 231 -7.01 -64.69 -32.31
N PRO A 232 -7.77 -65.22 -31.32
CA PRO A 232 -9.22 -65.41 -31.51
C PRO A 232 -10.15 -65.08 -30.30
N GLU A 233 -11.33 -64.52 -30.60
CA GLU A 233 -12.71 -64.88 -30.15
C GLU A 233 -13.07 -65.31 -28.69
N VAL A 234 -14.25 -65.07 -28.07
CA VAL A 234 -15.48 -64.25 -28.24
C VAL A 234 -16.56 -64.74 -27.19
N ILE A 235 -17.52 -63.89 -26.77
CA ILE A 235 -18.87 -64.23 -26.18
C ILE A 235 -18.94 -64.72 -24.68
N ARG A 236 -19.92 -64.32 -23.80
CA ARG A 236 -21.32 -63.86 -24.01
C ARG A 236 -21.93 -62.95 -22.90
N SER A 237 -22.84 -62.05 -23.34
CA SER A 237 -24.08 -61.52 -22.71
C SER A 237 -24.12 -60.77 -21.34
N ASN A 238 -24.14 -59.44 -21.39
CA ASN A 238 -25.33 -58.55 -21.33
C ASN A 238 -26.63 -58.94 -20.57
N ILE A 239 -27.17 -57.93 -19.85
CA ILE A 239 -28.60 -57.61 -19.55
C ILE A 239 -29.31 -58.41 -18.42
N LYS A 240 -29.49 -57.80 -17.22
CA LYS A 240 -30.79 -57.25 -16.72
C LYS A 240 -30.76 -56.72 -15.26
N LYS A 241 -31.61 -55.70 -15.03
CA LYS A 241 -32.33 -55.33 -13.78
C LYS A 241 -31.56 -54.78 -12.56
N ALA A 242 -31.53 -53.45 -12.51
CA ALA A 242 -32.31 -52.63 -11.57
C ALA A 242 -33.03 -53.29 -10.36
N GLY A 243 -32.92 -52.62 -9.21
CA GLY A 243 -34.10 -52.07 -8.52
C GLY A 243 -34.48 -52.70 -7.17
N GLU A 244 -34.42 -51.86 -6.12
CA GLU A 244 -35.29 -51.86 -4.92
C GLU A 244 -35.14 -53.09 -3.96
N ILE A 245 -35.14 -52.97 -2.63
CA ILE A 245 -36.17 -52.34 -1.78
C ILE A 245 -35.54 -51.78 -0.48
N ASP A 246 -35.62 -50.47 -0.36
CA ASP A 246 -36.24 -49.64 0.69
C ASP A 246 -36.51 -50.11 2.16
N SER A 247 -36.42 -49.11 3.03
CA SER A 247 -37.22 -48.78 4.25
C SER A 247 -37.36 -49.70 5.49
N GLN A 248 -36.73 -49.22 6.58
CA GLN A 248 -37.38 -48.53 7.74
C GLN A 248 -37.40 -49.13 9.17
N THR A 249 -36.96 -48.26 10.09
CA THR A 249 -37.55 -47.96 11.43
C THR A 249 -37.33 -48.95 12.59
N ILE A 250 -36.61 -48.51 13.64
CA ILE A 250 -37.21 -48.14 14.95
C ILE A 250 -36.51 -46.89 15.53
N LEU A 251 -37.34 -46.05 16.17
CA LEU A 251 -37.07 -44.75 16.76
C LEU A 251 -36.19 -44.75 18.03
N GLY A 252 -35.41 -43.68 18.18
CA GLY A 252 -35.73 -42.64 19.18
C GLY A 252 -35.12 -42.73 20.58
N THR A 253 -34.21 -41.81 20.89
CA THR A 253 -34.43 -40.66 21.80
C THR A 253 -33.15 -39.81 21.79
N GLY A 254 -33.25 -38.49 21.88
CA GLY A 254 -32.11 -37.60 21.67
C GLY A 254 -31.97 -36.56 22.76
N GLU A 255 -30.94 -35.72 22.61
CA GLU A 255 -30.96 -34.32 23.03
C GLU A 255 -29.99 -33.54 22.13
N ASN A 256 -30.47 -32.45 21.52
CA ASN A 256 -29.67 -31.57 20.68
C ASN A 256 -29.05 -30.45 21.54
N ILE A 257 -27.79 -30.12 21.29
CA ILE A 257 -27.28 -28.75 21.44
C ILE A 257 -26.49 -28.43 20.18
N GLU A 258 -27.05 -27.58 19.32
CA GLU A 258 -26.35 -26.99 18.19
C GLU A 258 -25.53 -25.79 18.66
N SER A 259 -24.33 -25.61 18.10
CA SER A 259 -23.62 -24.32 18.11
C SER A 259 -22.73 -24.21 16.87
N GLU A 260 -22.92 -23.13 16.11
CA GLU A 260 -22.34 -22.92 14.78
C GLU A 260 -20.85 -22.51 14.81
N GLU A 261 -19.93 -23.48 14.79
CA GLU A 261 -18.51 -23.25 14.46
C GLU A 261 -17.92 -24.40 13.62
N SER A 262 -17.84 -24.23 12.30
CA SER A 262 -16.66 -24.58 11.45
C SER A 262 -17.02 -24.67 9.96
N ASN A 263 -16.67 -23.65 9.16
CA ASN A 263 -16.65 -23.74 7.69
C ASN A 263 -15.20 -23.77 7.14
N LYS A 264 -14.21 -23.98 8.02
CA LYS A 264 -12.78 -24.01 7.70
C LYS A 264 -12.27 -25.45 7.85
N LEU A 265 -11.41 -25.91 6.92
CA LEU A 265 -10.81 -27.23 7.01
C LEU A 265 -9.79 -27.31 8.14
N THR A 266 -9.60 -28.51 8.67
CA THR A 266 -8.63 -28.80 9.74
C THR A 266 -7.47 -29.67 9.24
N GLU A 267 -6.29 -29.50 9.84
CA GLU A 267 -5.14 -30.39 9.62
C GLU A 267 -5.53 -31.83 9.97
N GLY A 268 -5.26 -32.77 9.06
CA GLY A 268 -5.68 -34.17 9.16
C GLY A 268 -7.04 -34.49 8.51
N GLN A 269 -7.80 -33.49 8.06
CA GLN A 269 -9.03 -33.72 7.29
C GLN A 269 -8.72 -34.25 5.89
N ILE A 270 -9.52 -35.19 5.39
CA ILE A 270 -9.38 -35.76 4.05
C ILE A 270 -10.55 -35.27 3.18
N LEU A 271 -10.25 -34.57 2.08
CA LEU A 271 -11.23 -34.22 1.05
C LEU A 271 -11.29 -35.28 -0.05
N ARG A 272 -12.48 -35.51 -0.61
CA ARG A 272 -12.71 -36.44 -1.73
C ARG A 272 -12.12 -37.85 -1.51
N HIS A 273 -12.01 -38.27 -0.25
CA HIS A 273 -11.36 -39.51 0.22
C HIS A 273 -9.84 -39.63 0.03
N HIS A 274 -9.17 -38.66 -0.62
CA HIS A 274 -7.73 -38.78 -0.91
C HIS A 274 -6.86 -37.52 -0.71
N TYR A 275 -7.41 -36.31 -0.58
CA TYR A 275 -6.59 -35.11 -0.33
C TYR A 275 -6.49 -34.84 1.17
N LEU A 276 -5.40 -35.28 1.80
CA LEU A 276 -5.13 -35.05 3.21
C LEU A 276 -4.62 -33.63 3.45
N ILE A 277 -5.44 -32.76 4.05
CA ILE A 277 -5.07 -31.39 4.41
C ILE A 277 -3.96 -31.42 5.46
N ALA A 278 -2.82 -30.80 5.14
CA ALA A 278 -1.67 -30.72 6.02
C ALA A 278 -1.59 -29.35 6.73
N THR A 279 -1.54 -28.25 5.97
CA THR A 279 -1.34 -26.92 6.57
C THR A 279 -2.04 -25.83 5.75
N GLU A 280 -2.64 -24.86 6.42
CA GLU A 280 -3.13 -23.63 5.79
C GLU A 280 -1.97 -22.75 5.30
N LEU A 281 -2.00 -22.37 4.01
CA LEU A 281 -1.06 -21.42 3.39
C LEU A 281 -1.52 -19.97 3.55
N SER A 282 -2.80 -19.71 3.30
CA SER A 282 -3.37 -18.36 3.33
C SER A 282 -4.89 -18.36 3.47
N SER A 283 -5.44 -17.35 4.13
CA SER A 283 -6.88 -17.02 4.08
C SER A 283 -7.05 -15.64 3.45
N GLY A 284 -8.01 -15.50 2.53
CA GLY A 284 -8.30 -14.25 1.82
C GLY A 284 -9.81 -14.00 1.66
N SER A 285 -10.17 -12.89 1.01
CA SER A 285 -11.56 -12.44 0.85
C SER A 285 -12.47 -13.35 0.03
N PHE A 286 -11.91 -14.35 -0.66
CA PHE A 286 -12.64 -15.25 -1.56
C PHE A 286 -12.48 -16.73 -1.19
N GLY A 287 -11.67 -17.07 -0.18
CA GLY A 287 -11.36 -18.46 0.12
C GLY A 287 -10.14 -18.66 1.03
N THR A 288 -9.85 -19.93 1.33
CA THR A 288 -8.66 -20.36 2.08
C THR A 288 -7.85 -21.35 1.24
N THR A 289 -6.52 -21.19 1.23
CA THR A 289 -5.58 -22.04 0.50
C THR A 289 -4.82 -22.93 1.48
N TYR A 290 -4.66 -24.21 1.15
CA TYR A 290 -4.00 -25.22 1.98
C TYR A 290 -2.96 -26.02 1.17
N ILE A 291 -1.92 -26.51 1.84
CA ILE A 291 -1.12 -27.65 1.42
C ILE A 291 -1.90 -28.93 1.75
N ALA A 292 -1.94 -29.87 0.82
CA ALA A 292 -2.45 -31.22 1.04
C ALA A 292 -1.54 -32.28 0.40
N HIS A 293 -1.72 -33.55 0.78
CA HIS A 293 -1.13 -34.71 0.12
C HIS A 293 -2.20 -35.47 -0.67
N ASP A 294 -1.90 -35.85 -1.92
CA ASP A 294 -2.74 -36.76 -2.71
C ASP A 294 -2.43 -38.21 -2.35
N LEU A 295 -3.27 -38.82 -1.51
CA LEU A 295 -3.08 -40.18 -0.97
C LEU A 295 -3.26 -41.29 -2.02
N ASP A 296 -3.93 -41.02 -3.15
CA ASP A 296 -4.14 -42.00 -4.22
C ASP A 296 -2.93 -42.11 -5.15
N GLN A 297 -2.09 -41.06 -5.20
CA GLN A 297 -0.88 -41.04 -6.02
C GLN A 297 0.30 -41.72 -5.32
N PRO A 298 1.13 -42.49 -6.05
CA PRO A 298 2.39 -43.01 -5.52
C PRO A 298 3.27 -41.90 -4.93
N ASN A 299 3.84 -42.16 -3.75
CA ASN A 299 4.66 -41.23 -2.96
C ASN A 299 3.91 -40.04 -2.33
N GLN A 300 2.58 -39.98 -2.40
CA GLN A 300 1.75 -38.99 -1.72
C GLN A 300 2.18 -37.52 -1.96
N PRO A 301 2.27 -37.10 -3.25
CA PRO A 301 2.80 -35.82 -3.65
C PRO A 301 2.01 -34.66 -3.04
N ILE A 302 2.70 -33.55 -2.83
CA ILE A 302 2.13 -32.33 -2.29
C ILE A 302 1.32 -31.61 -3.39
N CYS A 303 0.13 -31.14 -3.04
CA CYS A 303 -0.71 -30.30 -3.88
C CYS A 303 -1.22 -29.07 -3.10
N VAL A 304 -1.72 -28.08 -3.83
CA VAL A 304 -2.39 -26.90 -3.28
C VAL A 304 -3.89 -27.07 -3.44
N VAL A 305 -4.64 -26.92 -2.34
CA VAL A 305 -6.09 -26.93 -2.32
C VAL A 305 -6.59 -25.51 -2.00
N LYS A 306 -7.25 -24.86 -2.94
CA LYS A 306 -8.02 -23.63 -2.71
C LYS A 306 -9.47 -24.00 -2.40
N GLN A 307 -9.98 -23.58 -1.24
CA GLN A 307 -11.38 -23.66 -0.84
C GLN A 307 -12.05 -22.31 -1.08
N PHE A 308 -13.13 -22.29 -1.86
CA PHE A 308 -14.06 -21.17 -1.94
C PHE A 308 -15.09 -21.29 -0.81
N THR A 309 -15.17 -20.27 0.06
CA THR A 309 -16.10 -20.26 1.20
C THR A 309 -17.22 -19.22 0.99
N PRO A 310 -18.48 -19.65 0.83
CA PRO A 310 -19.62 -18.74 0.82
C PRO A 310 -19.77 -18.02 2.17
N GLN A 311 -19.48 -16.73 2.23
CA GLN A 311 -20.01 -15.87 3.30
C GLN A 311 -21.43 -15.46 2.95
N GLN A 312 -22.40 -15.70 3.85
CA GLN A 312 -23.75 -15.19 3.69
C GLN A 312 -23.72 -13.65 3.69
N SER A 313 -23.79 -13.07 2.49
CA SER A 313 -23.90 -11.63 2.28
C SER A 313 -24.92 -11.38 1.19
N SER A 314 -25.91 -10.55 1.51
CA SER A 314 -27.05 -10.22 0.65
C SER A 314 -26.70 -9.09 -0.32
N ASP A 315 -25.66 -9.29 -1.14
CA ASP A 315 -25.26 -8.39 -2.23
C ASP A 315 -24.49 -9.17 -3.31
N GLY A 316 -24.46 -8.67 -4.55
CA GLY A 316 -23.97 -9.38 -5.75
C GLY A 316 -22.48 -9.81 -5.77
N THR A 317 -21.74 -9.58 -4.68
CA THR A 317 -20.34 -9.98 -4.47
C THR A 317 -20.13 -11.49 -4.58
N PHE A 318 -21.08 -12.31 -4.08
CA PHE A 318 -20.97 -13.77 -4.12
C PHE A 318 -20.85 -14.32 -5.54
N SER A 319 -21.74 -13.89 -6.45
CA SER A 319 -21.75 -14.30 -7.86
C SER A 319 -20.42 -13.97 -8.57
N LYS A 320 -19.83 -12.83 -8.21
CA LYS A 320 -18.56 -12.37 -8.77
C LYS A 320 -17.37 -13.20 -8.29
N ALA A 321 -17.29 -13.48 -6.99
CA ALA A 321 -16.22 -14.30 -6.43
C ALA A 321 -16.27 -15.75 -6.96
N LEU A 322 -17.48 -16.31 -7.08
CA LEU A 322 -17.72 -17.60 -7.73
C LEU A 322 -17.29 -17.60 -9.22
N THR A 323 -17.58 -16.52 -9.95
CA THR A 323 -17.15 -16.35 -11.36
C THR A 323 -15.62 -16.38 -11.48
N LEU A 324 -14.90 -15.65 -10.63
CA LEU A 324 -13.43 -15.64 -10.62
C LEU A 324 -12.84 -17.01 -10.29
N PHE A 325 -13.45 -17.75 -9.36
CA PHE A 325 -13.01 -19.09 -8.97
C PHE A 325 -13.18 -20.13 -10.10
N ASN A 326 -14.30 -20.07 -10.82
CA ASN A 326 -14.50 -20.90 -12.02
C ASN A 326 -13.52 -20.51 -13.15
N GLN A 327 -13.27 -19.21 -13.36
CA GLN A 327 -12.34 -18.71 -14.37
C GLN A 327 -10.90 -19.16 -14.11
N GLU A 328 -10.47 -19.29 -12.85
CA GLU A 328 -9.17 -19.85 -12.51
C GLU A 328 -9.07 -21.33 -12.94
N ALA A 329 -10.09 -22.15 -12.64
CA ALA A 329 -10.10 -23.56 -13.04
C ALA A 329 -10.07 -23.75 -14.56
N GLU A 330 -10.90 -23.01 -15.31
CA GLU A 330 -10.89 -23.01 -16.78
C GLU A 330 -9.53 -22.59 -17.35
N THR A 331 -8.90 -21.59 -16.73
CA THR A 331 -7.60 -21.06 -17.16
C THR A 331 -6.45 -22.03 -16.89
N LEU A 332 -6.40 -22.63 -15.70
CA LEU A 332 -5.40 -23.66 -15.38
C LEU A 332 -5.59 -24.93 -16.24
N GLN A 333 -6.83 -25.28 -16.59
CA GLN A 333 -7.09 -26.36 -17.54
C GLN A 333 -6.55 -26.06 -18.95
N LYS A 334 -6.62 -24.80 -19.40
CA LYS A 334 -6.05 -24.37 -20.70
C LYS A 334 -4.51 -24.28 -20.67
N LEU A 335 -3.93 -23.77 -19.58
CA LEU A 335 -2.53 -23.34 -19.52
C LEU A 335 -1.57 -24.31 -18.82
N GLY A 336 -2.04 -25.18 -17.91
CA GLY A 336 -1.20 -26.01 -17.04
C GLY A 336 -0.30 -27.05 -17.73
N ASN A 337 -0.34 -27.15 -19.06
CA ASN A 337 0.64 -27.94 -19.81
C ASN A 337 2.04 -27.28 -19.87
N HIS A 338 2.15 -25.99 -19.54
CA HIS A 338 3.41 -25.25 -19.46
C HIS A 338 4.13 -25.52 -18.13
N LEU A 339 5.47 -25.69 -18.14
CA LEU A 339 6.22 -26.12 -16.93
C LEU A 339 6.23 -25.05 -15.81
N GLU A 340 6.20 -23.78 -16.21
CA GLU A 340 6.16 -22.61 -15.34
C GLU A 340 4.74 -22.18 -14.93
N ILE A 341 3.70 -23.02 -15.16
CA ILE A 341 2.31 -22.76 -14.76
C ILE A 341 1.74 -24.00 -14.04
N PRO A 342 1.10 -23.88 -12.86
CA PRO A 342 0.53 -25.02 -12.15
C PRO A 342 -0.46 -25.83 -12.98
N ARG A 343 -0.35 -27.16 -12.93
CA ARG A 343 -1.39 -28.06 -13.43
C ARG A 343 -2.63 -28.03 -12.55
N LEU A 344 -3.80 -27.98 -13.16
CA LEU A 344 -5.05 -28.32 -12.48
C LEU A 344 -5.10 -29.84 -12.27
N TYR A 345 -5.27 -30.28 -11.02
CA TYR A 345 -5.46 -31.69 -10.67
C TYR A 345 -6.95 -32.04 -10.50
N ALA A 346 -7.72 -31.16 -9.84
CA ALA A 346 -9.15 -31.36 -9.67
C ALA A 346 -9.90 -30.04 -9.48
N PHE A 347 -11.19 -30.05 -9.83
CA PHE A 347 -12.16 -29.01 -9.46
C PHE A 347 -13.45 -29.72 -9.07
N PHE A 348 -13.95 -29.52 -7.84
CA PHE A 348 -15.10 -30.25 -7.31
C PHE A 348 -15.84 -29.50 -6.21
N GLU A 349 -17.04 -29.97 -5.87
CA GLU A 349 -17.83 -29.50 -4.74
C GLU A 349 -17.90 -30.61 -3.67
N GLU A 350 -17.72 -30.26 -2.40
CA GLU A 350 -17.89 -31.17 -1.27
C GLU A 350 -18.38 -30.36 -0.05
N ASN A 351 -19.39 -30.87 0.67
CA ASN A 351 -20.00 -30.17 1.82
C ASN A 351 -20.38 -28.69 1.54
N ASN A 352 -21.01 -28.43 0.39
CA ASN A 352 -21.42 -27.10 -0.10
C ASN A 352 -20.27 -26.06 -0.24
N ASN A 353 -19.02 -26.52 -0.30
CA ASN A 353 -17.83 -25.71 -0.58
C ASN A 353 -17.24 -26.16 -1.92
N LEU A 354 -16.74 -25.20 -2.71
CA LEU A 354 -16.04 -25.50 -3.96
C LEU A 354 -14.53 -25.55 -3.72
N PHE A 355 -13.87 -26.52 -4.35
CA PHE A 355 -12.46 -26.79 -4.21
C PHE A 355 -11.77 -26.83 -5.56
N LEU A 356 -10.63 -26.14 -5.65
CA LEU A 356 -9.70 -26.20 -6.77
C LEU A 356 -8.40 -26.80 -6.24
N VAL A 357 -7.97 -27.91 -6.83
CA VAL A 357 -6.72 -28.59 -6.49
C VAL A 357 -5.75 -28.44 -7.65
N GLN A 358 -4.56 -27.93 -7.37
CA GLN A 358 -3.51 -27.67 -8.35
C GLN A 358 -2.14 -28.17 -7.86
N GLU A 359 -1.20 -28.24 -8.79
CA GLU A 359 0.21 -28.52 -8.53
C GLU A 359 0.82 -27.57 -7.49
N TYR A 360 1.55 -28.14 -6.54
CA TYR A 360 2.38 -27.37 -5.61
C TYR A 360 3.71 -27.06 -6.28
N ILE A 361 3.95 -25.77 -6.49
CA ILE A 361 5.22 -25.27 -7.01
C ILE A 361 6.18 -25.11 -5.84
N GLU A 362 7.10 -26.07 -5.67
CA GLU A 362 8.12 -26.03 -4.63
C GLU A 362 9.14 -24.91 -4.91
N GLY A 363 9.25 -23.95 -3.99
CA GLY A 363 10.04 -22.74 -4.17
C GLY A 363 9.82 -21.67 -3.10
N ASN A 364 10.56 -20.57 -3.23
CA ASN A 364 10.29 -19.32 -2.48
C ASN A 364 9.42 -18.40 -3.34
N THR A 365 8.59 -17.56 -2.72
CA THR A 365 7.95 -16.48 -3.50
C THR A 365 9.00 -15.43 -3.85
N LEU A 366 8.87 -14.76 -4.99
CA LEU A 366 9.77 -13.66 -5.36
C LEU A 366 9.71 -12.55 -4.30
N ARG A 367 8.57 -12.38 -3.61
CA ARG A 367 8.43 -11.48 -2.45
C ARG A 367 9.46 -11.76 -1.35
N ASP A 368 9.82 -13.02 -1.10
CA ASP A 368 10.83 -13.43 -0.11
C ASP A 368 12.28 -13.11 -0.55
N GLU A 369 12.49 -12.80 -1.84
CA GLU A 369 13.83 -12.57 -2.45
C GLU A 369 14.16 -11.07 -2.66
N LEU A 370 13.13 -10.21 -2.79
CA LEU A 370 13.26 -8.77 -3.13
C LEU A 370 13.68 -7.85 -1.96
N ASP A 371 14.13 -8.42 -0.84
CA ASP A 371 14.56 -7.69 0.38
C ASP A 371 15.97 -7.06 0.29
N THR A 372 16.57 -7.02 -0.90
CA THR A 372 17.90 -6.43 -1.16
C THR A 372 17.99 -6.04 -2.64
N PRO A 373 18.80 -5.02 -3.01
CA PRO A 373 19.07 -4.71 -4.40
C PRO A 373 19.79 -5.87 -5.09
N TRP A 374 19.38 -6.19 -6.30
CA TRP A 374 20.01 -7.22 -7.15
C TRP A 374 20.95 -6.60 -8.18
N GLU A 375 21.90 -7.38 -8.68
CA GLU A 375 22.73 -6.97 -9.82
C GLU A 375 21.91 -6.91 -11.11
N GLU A 376 22.31 -6.03 -12.03
CA GLU A 376 21.63 -5.84 -13.32
C GLU A 376 21.42 -7.17 -14.08
N LYS A 377 22.43 -8.06 -14.07
CA LYS A 377 22.36 -9.39 -14.68
C LYS A 377 21.27 -10.28 -14.06
N GLU A 378 21.08 -10.21 -12.75
CA GLU A 378 20.05 -10.97 -12.04
C GLU A 378 18.65 -10.43 -12.38
N VAL A 379 18.51 -9.11 -12.52
CA VAL A 379 17.25 -8.46 -12.95
C VAL A 379 16.93 -8.77 -14.41
N ILE A 380 17.92 -8.83 -15.30
CA ILE A 380 17.73 -9.27 -16.69
C ILE A 380 17.27 -10.73 -16.75
N GLN A 381 17.87 -11.61 -15.94
CA GLN A 381 17.41 -13.00 -15.86
C GLN A 381 15.99 -13.09 -15.29
N LEU A 382 15.66 -12.30 -14.26
CA LEU A 382 14.30 -12.21 -13.71
C LEU A 382 13.27 -11.77 -14.76
N LEU A 383 13.60 -10.75 -15.56
CA LEU A 383 12.75 -10.30 -16.67
C LEU A 383 12.51 -11.47 -17.66
N LYS A 384 13.57 -12.16 -18.08
CA LYS A 384 13.45 -13.33 -18.98
C LYS A 384 12.60 -14.45 -18.37
N ASP A 385 12.80 -14.77 -17.10
CA ASP A 385 12.09 -15.84 -16.39
C ASP A 385 10.58 -15.54 -16.22
N ILE A 386 10.19 -14.27 -16.04
CA ILE A 386 8.76 -13.88 -15.92
C ILE A 386 8.11 -13.67 -17.29
N LEU A 387 8.82 -13.06 -18.24
CA LEU A 387 8.27 -12.76 -19.57
C LEU A 387 8.04 -14.02 -20.41
N THR A 388 8.86 -15.06 -20.24
CA THR A 388 8.72 -16.33 -20.98
C THR A 388 7.34 -16.99 -20.77
N PRO A 389 6.87 -17.28 -19.54
CA PRO A 389 5.51 -17.79 -19.34
C PRO A 389 4.42 -16.76 -19.72
N LEU A 390 4.67 -15.45 -19.56
CA LEU A 390 3.72 -14.43 -20.01
C LEU A 390 3.49 -14.43 -21.52
N VAL A 391 4.51 -14.70 -22.34
CA VAL A 391 4.34 -14.90 -23.80
C VAL A 391 3.34 -16.03 -24.07
N PHE A 392 3.48 -17.18 -23.38
CA PHE A 392 2.54 -18.29 -23.53
C PHE A 392 1.12 -17.96 -23.04
N ILE A 393 0.99 -17.23 -21.93
CA ILE A 393 -0.30 -16.75 -21.40
C ILE A 393 -0.98 -15.81 -22.41
N HIS A 394 -0.26 -14.82 -22.94
CA HIS A 394 -0.78 -13.82 -23.88
C HIS A 394 -1.11 -14.43 -25.25
N GLN A 395 -0.32 -15.39 -25.75
CA GLN A 395 -0.63 -16.17 -26.96
C GLN A 395 -1.92 -16.99 -26.84
N ASN A 396 -2.33 -17.33 -25.61
CA ASN A 396 -3.60 -17.98 -25.31
C ASN A 396 -4.75 -16.99 -25.07
N GLU A 397 -4.60 -15.71 -25.46
CA GLU A 397 -5.60 -14.63 -25.34
C GLU A 397 -6.04 -14.35 -23.90
N ILE A 398 -5.16 -14.60 -22.93
CA ILE A 398 -5.38 -14.38 -21.49
C ILE A 398 -4.48 -13.24 -21.01
N ILE A 399 -5.02 -12.41 -20.12
CA ILE A 399 -4.28 -11.36 -19.40
C ILE A 399 -4.34 -11.71 -17.91
N HIS A 400 -3.19 -11.72 -17.22
CA HIS A 400 -3.09 -12.20 -15.84
C HIS A 400 -3.67 -11.22 -14.82
N ARG A 401 -3.41 -9.93 -14.99
CA ARG A 401 -3.95 -8.79 -14.23
C ARG A 401 -3.54 -8.67 -12.75
N ASP A 402 -3.01 -9.72 -12.13
CA ASP A 402 -2.43 -9.65 -10.78
C ASP A 402 -1.01 -10.25 -10.72
N ILE A 403 -0.15 -9.83 -11.65
CA ILE A 403 1.29 -10.10 -11.60
C ILE A 403 1.90 -9.27 -10.47
N LYS A 404 2.48 -9.96 -9.48
CA LYS A 404 3.08 -9.39 -8.27
C LYS A 404 4.09 -10.39 -7.68
N PRO A 405 5.05 -9.99 -6.85
CA PRO A 405 6.06 -10.89 -6.30
C PRO A 405 5.52 -12.05 -5.46
N GLU A 406 4.32 -11.91 -4.88
CA GLU A 406 3.64 -12.99 -4.14
C GLU A 406 3.07 -14.09 -5.08
N ASN A 407 2.81 -13.77 -6.34
CA ASN A 407 2.24 -14.67 -7.36
C ASN A 407 3.31 -15.25 -8.32
N LEU A 408 4.58 -15.11 -7.96
CA LEU A 408 5.74 -15.58 -8.72
C LEU A 408 6.61 -16.43 -7.78
N ILE A 409 6.84 -17.70 -8.10
CA ILE A 409 7.61 -18.63 -7.25
C ILE A 409 8.90 -19.04 -7.96
N ARG A 410 10.06 -18.85 -7.33
CA ARG A 410 11.32 -19.40 -7.84
C ARG A 410 11.40 -20.89 -7.52
N ARG A 411 11.30 -21.70 -8.57
CA ARG A 411 11.16 -23.16 -8.54
C ARG A 411 12.47 -23.82 -8.13
N VAL A 412 12.45 -24.70 -7.14
CA VAL A 412 13.66 -25.44 -6.69
C VAL A 412 14.24 -26.33 -7.80
N VAL A 413 13.38 -26.86 -8.68
CA VAL A 413 13.77 -27.85 -9.70
C VAL A 413 14.68 -27.30 -10.81
N ASP A 414 14.52 -26.03 -11.20
CA ASP A 414 15.27 -25.42 -12.32
C ASP A 414 15.60 -23.92 -12.12
N ASN A 415 15.35 -23.38 -10.93
CA ASN A 415 15.59 -21.99 -10.54
C ASN A 415 14.81 -20.91 -11.33
N LYS A 416 13.88 -21.33 -12.21
CA LYS A 416 13.00 -20.43 -12.97
C LYS A 416 11.82 -19.92 -12.14
N ILE A 417 11.15 -18.89 -12.64
CA ILE A 417 9.90 -18.38 -12.06
C ILE A 417 8.69 -19.16 -12.60
N GLY A 418 7.90 -19.75 -11.69
CA GLY A 418 6.54 -20.21 -11.96
C GLY A 418 5.52 -19.11 -11.65
N VAL A 419 4.52 -18.94 -12.51
CA VAL A 419 3.42 -17.96 -12.36
C VAL A 419 2.22 -18.66 -11.74
N ILE A 420 1.66 -18.12 -10.66
CA ILE A 420 0.52 -18.70 -9.93
C ILE A 420 -0.62 -17.70 -9.75
N ASP A 421 -1.77 -18.19 -9.26
CA ASP A 421 -2.94 -17.41 -8.86
C ASP A 421 -3.66 -16.69 -10.03
N PHE A 422 -4.33 -17.49 -10.85
CA PHE A 422 -5.05 -17.03 -12.05
C PHE A 422 -6.49 -16.54 -11.72
N GLY A 423 -6.80 -16.27 -10.45
CA GLY A 423 -8.11 -15.78 -10.01
C GLY A 423 -8.49 -14.35 -10.45
N ALA A 424 -7.57 -13.60 -11.06
CA ALA A 424 -7.80 -12.23 -11.53
C ALA A 424 -7.93 -12.10 -13.06
N VAL A 425 -7.81 -13.19 -13.82
CA VAL A 425 -7.63 -13.18 -15.28
C VAL A 425 -8.75 -12.53 -16.07
N LYS A 426 -8.49 -12.22 -17.34
CA LYS A 426 -9.53 -11.93 -18.34
C LYS A 426 -9.16 -12.52 -19.70
N GLN A 427 -10.13 -13.18 -20.34
CA GLN A 427 -10.02 -13.62 -21.75
C GLN A 427 -10.35 -12.45 -22.69
N VAL A 428 -9.55 -12.28 -23.76
CA VAL A 428 -9.71 -11.19 -24.73
C VAL A 428 -10.71 -11.57 -25.83
N LEU A 429 -12.00 -11.62 -25.49
CA LEU A 429 -13.06 -11.82 -26.47
C LEU A 429 -13.12 -10.63 -27.45
N LEU A 430 -13.11 -10.92 -28.75
CA LEU A 430 -12.99 -9.95 -29.85
C LEU A 430 -14.05 -8.84 -29.85
N GLU A 431 -15.21 -9.06 -29.21
CA GLU A 431 -16.34 -8.12 -29.14
C GLU A 431 -16.34 -7.23 -27.87
N GLU A 432 -15.43 -7.44 -26.91
CA GLU A 432 -15.49 -6.81 -25.57
C GLU A 432 -14.44 -5.73 -25.28
N LYS A 433 -13.68 -5.25 -26.29
CA LYS A 433 -12.57 -4.30 -26.11
C LYS A 433 -12.95 -2.93 -25.49
N ASN A 434 -14.24 -2.59 -25.36
CA ASN A 434 -14.74 -1.28 -24.92
C ASN A 434 -15.63 -1.29 -23.65
N LYS A 435 -15.65 -2.37 -22.86
CA LYS A 435 -16.41 -2.42 -21.59
C LYS A 435 -15.51 -2.09 -20.39
N GLN A 436 -15.95 -1.19 -19.51
CA GLN A 436 -15.33 -0.94 -18.20
C GLN A 436 -15.23 -2.26 -17.42
N ALA A 437 -14.01 -2.68 -17.13
CA ALA A 437 -13.73 -3.87 -16.34
C ALA A 437 -13.72 -3.54 -14.84
N THR A 438 -13.96 -4.54 -14.01
CA THR A 438 -13.75 -4.39 -12.56
C THR A 438 -12.27 -4.17 -12.28
N VAL A 439 -11.96 -3.15 -11.47
CA VAL A 439 -10.65 -2.98 -10.84
C VAL A 439 -10.38 -4.17 -9.91
N ILE A 440 -9.48 -5.05 -10.34
CA ILE A 440 -9.01 -6.25 -9.62
C ILE A 440 -7.49 -6.24 -9.74
N GLY A 441 -6.79 -6.63 -8.68
CA GLY A 441 -5.33 -6.70 -8.61
C GLY A 441 -4.76 -5.86 -7.46
N THR A 442 -3.48 -6.08 -7.17
CA THR A 442 -2.76 -5.44 -6.07
C THR A 442 -2.30 -4.04 -6.48
N LYS A 443 -2.81 -3.00 -5.80
CA LYS A 443 -2.65 -1.58 -6.18
C LYS A 443 -1.21 -1.17 -6.52
N SER A 444 -0.20 -1.66 -5.78
CA SER A 444 1.20 -1.27 -5.99
C SER A 444 1.81 -1.74 -7.33
N TYR A 445 1.22 -2.73 -7.99
CA TYR A 445 1.68 -3.28 -9.28
C TYR A 445 0.69 -3.03 -10.44
N MET A 446 -0.47 -2.43 -10.13
CA MET A 446 -1.54 -2.17 -11.08
C MET A 446 -1.20 -1.01 -12.01
N SER A 447 -1.39 -1.20 -13.32
CA SER A 447 -1.17 -0.12 -14.28
C SER A 447 -2.26 0.98 -14.20
N PRO A 448 -1.96 2.24 -14.58
CA PRO A 448 -2.91 3.35 -14.44
C PRO A 448 -4.25 3.10 -15.15
N GLU A 449 -4.24 2.51 -16.34
CA GLU A 449 -5.44 2.17 -17.09
C GLU A 449 -6.23 1.03 -16.43
N GLN A 450 -5.57 0.06 -15.77
CA GLN A 450 -6.23 -1.00 -15.02
C GLN A 450 -6.93 -0.45 -13.76
N TYR A 451 -6.34 0.57 -13.12
CA TYR A 451 -6.99 1.34 -12.04
C TYR A 451 -8.21 2.13 -12.55
N MET A 452 -8.18 2.60 -13.80
CA MET A 452 -9.30 3.27 -14.48
C MET A 452 -10.34 2.30 -15.11
N GLY A 453 -10.13 0.98 -15.01
CA GLY A 453 -11.06 -0.04 -15.53
C GLY A 453 -10.87 -0.43 -17.01
N THR A 454 -9.74 -0.10 -17.62
CA THR A 454 -9.35 -0.50 -18.99
C THR A 454 -8.28 -1.60 -18.91
N ILE A 455 -8.27 -2.57 -19.84
CA ILE A 455 -7.36 -3.73 -19.78
C ILE A 455 -6.72 -4.00 -21.16
N SER A 456 -5.42 -4.29 -21.18
CA SER A 456 -4.65 -4.72 -22.35
C SER A 456 -3.48 -5.62 -21.92
N TYR A 457 -2.81 -6.33 -22.84
CA TYR A 457 -1.60 -7.12 -22.54
C TYR A 457 -0.49 -6.29 -21.87
N SER A 458 -0.46 -4.98 -22.17
CA SER A 458 0.50 -4.04 -21.58
C SER A 458 0.31 -3.78 -20.07
N CYS A 459 -0.80 -4.22 -19.47
CA CYS A 459 -1.01 -4.16 -18.02
C CYS A 459 -0.05 -5.12 -17.30
N ASP A 460 0.08 -6.37 -17.78
CA ASP A 460 1.02 -7.34 -17.20
C ASP A 460 2.47 -6.89 -17.40
N ILE A 461 2.79 -6.30 -18.56
CA ILE A 461 4.13 -5.76 -18.87
C ILE A 461 4.51 -4.62 -17.90
N TYR A 462 3.55 -3.75 -17.55
CA TYR A 462 3.77 -2.70 -16.56
C TYR A 462 4.10 -3.28 -15.19
N ALA A 463 3.34 -4.28 -14.74
CA ALA A 463 3.57 -4.95 -13.47
C ALA A 463 4.96 -5.62 -13.41
N VAL A 464 5.39 -6.32 -14.47
CA VAL A 464 6.75 -6.88 -14.57
C VAL A 464 7.82 -5.78 -14.50
N GLY A 465 7.60 -4.65 -15.17
CA GLY A 465 8.51 -3.50 -15.09
C GLY A 465 8.65 -2.94 -13.67
N VAL A 466 7.53 -2.82 -12.93
CA VAL A 466 7.53 -2.41 -11.51
C VAL A 466 8.30 -3.40 -10.64
N ILE A 467 8.12 -4.71 -10.85
CA ILE A 467 8.85 -5.77 -10.13
C ILE A 467 10.35 -5.71 -10.39
N ALA A 468 10.78 -5.46 -11.63
CA ALA A 468 12.19 -5.33 -11.97
C ALA A 468 12.84 -4.07 -11.36
N ILE A 469 12.12 -2.95 -11.25
CA ILE A 469 12.59 -1.77 -10.52
C ILE A 469 12.67 -2.06 -9.01
N GLU A 470 11.71 -2.80 -8.44
CA GLU A 470 11.78 -3.23 -7.04
C GLU A 470 13.00 -4.15 -6.80
N ALA A 471 13.29 -5.09 -7.70
CA ALA A 471 14.47 -5.96 -7.62
C ALA A 471 15.78 -5.16 -7.65
N ILE A 472 15.91 -4.22 -8.59
CA ILE A 472 17.15 -3.46 -8.76
C ILE A 472 17.36 -2.42 -7.64
N THR A 473 16.30 -2.02 -6.93
CA THR A 473 16.39 -1.07 -5.79
C THR A 473 16.35 -1.73 -4.42
N GLY A 474 15.93 -3.00 -4.31
CA GLY A 474 15.64 -3.68 -3.05
C GLY A 474 14.54 -3.00 -2.23
N ARG A 475 13.62 -2.27 -2.89
CA ARG A 475 12.61 -1.43 -2.26
C ARG A 475 11.28 -1.52 -2.99
N LYS A 476 10.22 -1.83 -2.24
CA LYS A 476 8.85 -1.74 -2.76
C LYS A 476 8.52 -0.30 -3.15
N ILE A 477 8.05 -0.10 -4.38
CA ILE A 477 7.57 1.21 -4.85
C ILE A 477 6.28 1.55 -4.07
N PRO A 478 6.21 2.67 -3.33
CA PRO A 478 5.01 3.03 -2.59
C PRO A 478 3.86 3.45 -3.51
N GLU A 479 2.62 3.22 -3.09
CA GLU A 479 1.43 3.56 -3.88
C GLU A 479 1.37 5.05 -4.20
N GLY A 480 1.18 5.39 -5.48
CA GLY A 480 1.05 6.77 -5.96
C GLY A 480 2.35 7.45 -6.44
N LEU A 481 3.52 6.80 -6.31
CA LEU A 481 4.77 7.30 -6.89
C LEU A 481 4.94 6.85 -8.35
N SER A 482 5.53 7.72 -9.18
CA SER A 482 5.79 7.40 -10.59
C SER A 482 7.04 6.55 -10.74
N SER A 483 6.92 5.36 -11.36
CA SER A 483 8.04 4.46 -11.67
C SER A 483 9.18 5.17 -12.43
N LYS A 484 8.83 6.19 -13.23
CA LYS A 484 9.81 7.05 -13.92
C LYS A 484 10.70 7.83 -12.96
N GLN A 485 10.15 8.39 -11.88
CA GLN A 485 10.94 9.16 -10.89
C GLN A 485 11.93 8.23 -10.17
N TYR A 486 11.47 7.04 -9.77
CA TYR A 486 12.34 6.00 -9.21
C TYR A 486 13.44 5.55 -10.19
N LEU A 487 13.12 5.36 -11.47
CA LEU A 487 14.09 5.00 -12.51
C LEU A 487 15.13 6.10 -12.79
N GLU A 488 14.73 7.37 -12.75
CA GLU A 488 15.64 8.50 -13.00
C GLU A 488 16.74 8.58 -11.92
N GLU A 489 16.41 8.29 -10.66
CA GLU A 489 17.35 8.25 -9.51
C GLU A 489 18.37 7.09 -9.56
N ILE A 490 18.12 6.02 -10.33
CA ILE A 490 19.03 4.87 -10.44
C ILE A 490 20.17 5.18 -11.41
N THR A 491 21.41 5.18 -10.90
CA THR A 491 22.63 5.55 -11.64
C THR A 491 23.60 4.38 -11.88
N PHE A 492 23.29 3.19 -11.37
CA PHE A 492 24.18 2.02 -11.32
C PHE A 492 23.78 0.88 -12.29
N ILE A 493 22.93 1.18 -13.27
CA ILE A 493 22.44 0.23 -14.28
C ILE A 493 22.72 0.79 -15.67
N SER A 494 22.82 -0.07 -16.69
CA SER A 494 23.04 0.36 -18.06
C SER A 494 21.90 1.24 -18.60
N ASP A 495 22.25 2.16 -19.50
CA ASP A 495 21.25 2.98 -20.21
C ASP A 495 20.27 2.11 -21.03
N GLY A 496 20.69 0.91 -21.46
CA GLY A 496 19.86 -0.05 -22.17
C GLY A 496 18.75 -0.63 -21.29
N LEU A 497 19.10 -1.22 -20.14
CA LEU A 497 18.11 -1.72 -19.18
C LEU A 497 17.23 -0.57 -18.66
N LYS A 498 17.80 0.60 -18.39
CA LYS A 498 17.04 1.79 -17.97
C LYS A 498 15.99 2.20 -19.01
N GLN A 499 16.33 2.19 -20.30
CA GLN A 499 15.37 2.47 -21.39
C GLN A 499 14.28 1.39 -21.50
N ILE A 500 14.63 0.11 -21.36
CA ILE A 500 13.67 -1.00 -21.38
C ILE A 500 12.66 -0.83 -20.23
N LEU A 501 13.13 -0.61 -18.99
CA LEU A 501 12.27 -0.44 -17.82
C LEU A 501 11.41 0.84 -17.88
N LEU A 502 11.95 1.94 -18.40
CA LEU A 502 11.18 3.17 -18.65
C LEU A 502 10.05 2.95 -19.66
N LYS A 503 10.30 2.16 -20.71
CA LYS A 503 9.27 1.81 -21.71
C LYS A 503 8.26 0.80 -21.16
N MET A 504 8.68 -0.20 -20.39
CA MET A 504 7.75 -1.13 -19.71
C MET A 504 6.82 -0.41 -18.73
N THR A 505 7.31 0.61 -18.02
CA THR A 505 6.55 1.33 -16.97
C THR A 505 5.97 2.68 -17.43
N ALA A 506 5.90 2.94 -18.73
CA ALA A 506 5.32 4.18 -19.26
C ALA A 506 3.83 4.33 -18.84
N PHE A 507 3.44 5.54 -18.44
CA PHE A 507 2.10 5.82 -17.91
C PHE A 507 1.00 5.42 -18.90
N SER A 508 1.04 5.93 -20.13
CA SER A 508 0.07 5.58 -21.17
C SER A 508 0.41 4.24 -21.84
N PRO A 509 -0.56 3.32 -22.03
CA PRO A 509 -0.35 2.01 -22.66
C PRO A 509 0.31 2.04 -24.03
N GLU A 510 -0.03 3.02 -24.87
CA GLU A 510 0.47 3.18 -26.23
C GLU A 510 1.97 3.51 -26.32
N ASN A 511 2.58 3.91 -25.19
CA ASN A 511 4.01 4.15 -25.09
C ASN A 511 4.79 2.93 -24.56
N ARG A 512 4.10 1.83 -24.20
CA ARG A 512 4.74 0.57 -23.76
C ARG A 512 5.04 -0.35 -24.93
N TYR A 513 5.66 -1.49 -24.62
CA TYR A 513 5.70 -2.64 -25.52
C TYR A 513 4.31 -3.23 -25.70
N SER A 514 3.98 -3.72 -26.90
CA SER A 514 2.65 -4.23 -27.22
C SER A 514 2.41 -5.68 -26.74
N SER A 515 3.50 -6.43 -26.53
CA SER A 515 3.49 -7.82 -26.08
C SER A 515 4.73 -8.15 -25.24
N ALA A 516 4.67 -9.21 -24.44
CA ALA A 516 5.82 -9.70 -23.68
C ALA A 516 7.00 -10.13 -24.59
N GLN A 517 6.72 -10.59 -25.82
CA GLN A 517 7.74 -10.97 -26.79
C GLN A 517 8.58 -9.77 -27.24
N GLU A 518 7.98 -8.60 -27.49
CA GLU A 518 8.73 -7.40 -27.85
C GLU A 518 9.71 -6.96 -26.73
N VAL A 519 9.42 -7.27 -25.47
CA VAL A 519 10.31 -6.98 -24.34
C VAL A 519 11.50 -7.95 -24.35
N LEU A 520 11.26 -9.25 -24.55
CA LEU A 520 12.32 -10.25 -24.72
C LEU A 520 13.23 -9.89 -25.90
N ASP A 521 12.64 -9.57 -27.06
CA ASP A 521 13.38 -9.17 -28.26
C ASP A 521 14.23 -7.91 -27.99
N ALA A 522 13.73 -6.94 -27.22
CA ALA A 522 14.48 -5.73 -26.87
C ALA A 522 15.68 -6.03 -25.95
N ILE A 523 15.54 -6.92 -24.97
CA ILE A 523 16.64 -7.39 -24.12
C ILE A 523 17.70 -8.10 -24.98
N ASP A 524 17.24 -9.04 -25.82
CA ASP A 524 18.08 -9.84 -26.72
C ASP A 524 18.83 -9.00 -27.78
N ILE A 525 18.28 -7.86 -28.19
CA ILE A 525 18.93 -6.90 -29.10
C ILE A 525 20.00 -6.10 -28.35
N TRP A 526 19.71 -5.68 -27.12
CA TRP A 526 20.64 -4.90 -26.30
C TRP A 526 21.87 -5.72 -25.87
N GLU A 527 21.69 -6.95 -25.36
CA GLU A 527 22.81 -7.83 -24.98
C GLU A 527 23.77 -8.06 -26.17
N LYS A 528 23.23 -8.28 -27.38
CA LYS A 528 24.02 -8.47 -28.63
C LYS A 528 24.70 -7.19 -29.15
N GLN A 529 24.37 -6.02 -28.59
CA GLN A 529 25.05 -4.76 -28.88
C GLN A 529 26.16 -4.49 -27.87
N ASP A 530 25.96 -4.81 -26.59
CA ASP A 530 26.94 -4.56 -25.52
C ASP A 530 28.18 -5.46 -25.66
N ASP A 531 27.98 -6.72 -26.07
CA ASP A 531 29.01 -7.73 -26.41
C ASP A 531 30.05 -7.28 -27.48
N LYS A 532 29.85 -6.11 -28.12
CA LYS A 532 30.74 -5.58 -29.17
C LYS A 532 31.65 -4.44 -28.71
N THR A 533 31.62 -4.08 -27.43
CA THR A 533 32.38 -2.94 -26.90
C THR A 533 33.77 -3.37 -26.38
N PRO A 534 34.89 -2.83 -26.89
CA PRO A 534 36.23 -3.22 -26.42
C PRO A 534 36.51 -2.75 -24.99
N THR A 535 37.05 -3.65 -24.16
CA THR A 535 37.38 -3.40 -22.75
C THR A 535 38.35 -2.22 -22.58
N ILE A 536 37.90 -1.15 -21.91
CA ILE A 536 38.76 -0.02 -21.52
C ILE A 536 39.53 -0.40 -20.25
N ILE A 537 40.84 -0.63 -20.39
CA ILE A 537 41.78 -0.77 -19.28
C ILE A 537 42.41 0.60 -18.99
N ASN A 538 42.20 1.12 -17.78
CA ASN A 538 43.07 2.12 -17.13
C ASN A 538 44.05 1.36 -16.20
N PRO A 539 45.24 1.88 -15.80
CA PRO A 539 45.65 3.31 -15.66
C PRO A 539 47.12 3.53 -16.17
N PRO A 540 47.99 4.45 -15.66
CA PRO A 540 47.85 5.72 -14.91
C PRO A 540 48.61 6.94 -15.54
N THR A 541 48.55 8.12 -14.91
CA THR A 541 49.44 9.30 -15.08
C THR A 541 50.56 9.31 -14.00
N PRO A 542 51.63 10.16 -14.02
CA PRO A 542 52.05 11.22 -14.98
C PRO A 542 53.59 11.29 -15.32
N ILE A 543 54.02 12.36 -16.03
CA ILE A 543 55.33 13.10 -16.00
C ILE A 543 56.09 13.27 -17.35
N ILE A 544 56.04 14.50 -17.88
CA ILE A 544 57.09 15.38 -18.50
C ILE A 544 58.16 14.79 -19.47
N GLU A 545 58.18 15.25 -20.75
CA GLU A 545 59.25 16.09 -21.38
C GLU A 545 58.86 16.53 -22.83
N THR A 546 59.60 17.47 -23.44
CA THR A 546 59.27 18.22 -24.70
C THR A 546 60.53 18.49 -25.55
N PRO A 547 60.53 19.25 -26.69
CA PRO A 547 59.46 19.63 -27.65
C PRO A 547 59.73 19.01 -29.07
N PRO A 548 60.29 19.64 -30.14
CA PRO A 548 60.00 20.93 -30.83
C PRO A 548 59.89 20.89 -32.40
N VAL A 549 59.52 22.05 -32.99
CA VAL A 549 59.64 22.48 -34.43
C VAL A 549 58.58 21.90 -35.42
N ASP A 550 57.85 22.66 -36.27
CA ASP A 550 57.88 24.09 -36.67
C ASP A 550 56.49 24.79 -36.86
N LYS A 551 56.52 26.09 -37.21
CA LYS A 551 55.45 27.14 -37.20
C LYS A 551 54.71 27.30 -38.58
N PRO A 552 53.91 28.37 -38.89
CA PRO A 552 53.33 29.48 -38.08
C PRO A 552 51.83 29.84 -38.34
N LYS A 553 51.23 30.66 -37.45
CA LYS A 553 50.06 31.54 -37.75
C LYS A 553 50.17 32.87 -36.95
N PRO A 554 49.78 34.04 -37.50
CA PRO A 554 50.00 35.35 -36.86
C PRO A 554 48.73 36.02 -36.25
N GLU A 555 48.99 36.98 -35.36
CA GLU A 555 48.13 38.04 -34.76
C GLU A 555 49.06 39.22 -34.36
N PRO A 556 48.58 40.41 -33.91
CA PRO A 556 47.52 41.29 -34.41
C PRO A 556 48.05 42.76 -34.50
N PRO A 557 47.19 43.80 -34.62
CA PRO A 557 47.58 45.17 -34.24
C PRO A 557 46.59 45.89 -33.29
N THR A 558 46.99 47.09 -32.82
CA THR A 558 46.60 47.64 -31.50
C THR A 558 46.10 49.11 -31.55
N VAL A 559 44.88 49.38 -31.04
CA VAL A 559 44.45 50.57 -30.24
C VAL A 559 44.23 52.00 -30.86
N THR A 560 43.20 52.71 -30.32
CA THR A 560 42.85 54.18 -30.36
C THR A 560 42.27 54.80 -31.66
N PRO A 561 41.64 56.03 -31.62
CA PRO A 561 40.43 56.42 -30.86
C PRO A 561 39.40 57.23 -31.72
N PRO A 562 38.15 57.50 -31.25
CA PRO A 562 37.18 58.29 -32.03
C PRO A 562 37.04 59.76 -31.58
N THR A 563 37.19 60.71 -32.49
CA THR A 563 36.71 62.12 -32.40
C THR A 563 36.26 62.61 -33.81
N PRO A 564 35.74 63.84 -34.04
CA PRO A 564 34.29 63.99 -34.25
C PRO A 564 33.90 64.82 -35.50
N VAL A 565 32.71 64.60 -36.09
CA VAL A 565 32.11 65.70 -36.90
C VAL A 565 30.57 65.78 -36.97
N HIS A 566 30.14 67.00 -36.66
CA HIS A 566 29.09 67.84 -37.25
C HIS A 566 27.59 67.74 -36.88
N SER A 567 27.14 68.93 -36.47
CA SER A 567 25.81 69.42 -36.16
C SER A 567 24.84 69.50 -37.33
N TRP A 568 23.54 69.49 -37.00
CA TRP A 568 22.53 70.29 -37.69
C TRP A 568 21.38 70.63 -36.71
N TRP A 569 20.91 71.89 -36.77
CA TRP A 569 19.80 72.52 -36.00
C TRP A 569 19.95 72.76 -34.49
N GLN A 570 20.46 73.95 -34.15
CA GLN A 570 19.72 74.81 -33.21
C GLN A 570 18.74 75.69 -34.02
N THR A 571 17.49 75.82 -33.58
CA THR A 571 16.72 77.09 -33.41
C THR A 571 15.20 76.86 -33.38
N ILE A 572 14.60 76.66 -32.19
CA ILE A 572 13.18 76.94 -31.90
C ILE A 572 13.13 77.57 -30.48
N PRO A 573 12.29 78.59 -30.19
CA PRO A 573 12.62 79.60 -29.18
C PRO A 573 12.11 79.37 -27.75
N LYS A 574 12.60 80.21 -26.83
CA LYS A 574 12.38 80.23 -25.36
C LYS A 574 10.94 80.57 -24.90
N LEU A 575 9.91 80.01 -25.53
CA LEU A 575 8.49 80.25 -25.17
C LEU A 575 7.74 79.02 -24.62
N TRP A 576 8.43 77.89 -24.45
CA TRP A 576 7.94 76.72 -23.70
C TRP A 576 8.64 76.55 -22.34
N LEU A 577 9.40 77.52 -21.82
CA LEU A 577 10.13 77.36 -20.55
C LEU A 577 9.28 77.52 -19.28
N ILE A 578 7.99 77.88 -19.40
CA ILE A 578 7.01 77.78 -18.30
C ILE A 578 5.97 76.71 -18.64
N GLY A 579 5.30 76.82 -19.80
CA GLY A 579 4.30 75.82 -20.23
C GLY A 579 4.87 74.42 -20.52
N GLY A 580 6.09 74.31 -21.03
CA GLY A 580 6.79 73.06 -21.32
C GLY A 580 7.63 72.51 -20.18
N GLY A 581 8.06 73.37 -19.25
CA GLY A 581 8.50 72.92 -17.93
C GLY A 581 7.35 72.22 -17.22
N VAL A 582 6.19 72.86 -17.15
CA VAL A 582 4.96 72.27 -16.59
C VAL A 582 4.52 71.03 -17.38
N ALA A 583 4.46 71.06 -18.72
CA ALA A 583 4.07 69.89 -19.50
C ALA A 583 5.06 68.72 -19.36
N SER A 584 6.38 68.97 -19.28
CA SER A 584 7.38 67.91 -19.05
C SER A 584 7.31 67.35 -17.64
N VAL A 585 7.04 68.20 -16.62
CA VAL A 585 6.81 67.75 -15.23
C VAL A 585 5.49 66.99 -15.11
N LEU A 586 4.44 67.39 -15.83
CA LEU A 586 3.17 66.65 -15.91
C LEU A 586 3.33 65.33 -16.64
N LEU A 587 4.07 65.28 -17.75
CA LEU A 587 4.36 64.04 -18.48
C LEU A 587 5.25 63.11 -17.66
N LEU A 588 6.26 63.64 -16.95
CA LEU A 588 7.09 62.87 -16.03
C LEU A 588 6.28 62.37 -14.83
N GLY A 589 5.39 63.20 -14.27
CA GLY A 589 4.46 62.83 -13.21
C GLY A 589 3.46 61.76 -13.64
N LEU A 590 2.91 61.86 -14.85
CA LEU A 590 2.07 60.82 -15.47
C LEU A 590 2.86 59.54 -15.73
N PHE A 591 4.11 59.63 -16.20
CA PHE A 591 4.98 58.47 -16.43
C PHE A 591 5.32 57.75 -15.12
N ILE A 592 5.75 58.48 -14.08
CA ILE A 592 6.00 57.94 -12.74
C ILE A 592 4.71 57.32 -12.17
N LYS A 593 3.56 58.02 -12.29
CA LYS A 593 2.27 57.48 -11.87
C LYS A 593 1.89 56.22 -12.66
N SER A 594 2.31 56.08 -13.90
CA SER A 594 2.01 54.92 -14.77
C SER A 594 2.98 53.76 -14.62
N LEU A 595 4.13 53.96 -13.97
CA LEU A 595 5.14 52.91 -13.78
C LEU A 595 4.58 51.65 -13.09
N PRO A 596 3.73 51.74 -12.05
CA PRO A 596 3.05 50.57 -11.48
C PRO A 596 2.15 49.84 -12.47
N TYR A 597 1.47 50.55 -13.39
CA TYR A 597 0.56 49.93 -14.37
C TYR A 597 1.30 49.13 -15.46
N LEU A 598 2.61 49.33 -15.61
CA LEU A 598 3.46 48.55 -16.51
C LEU A 598 4.00 47.27 -15.85
N THR A 599 4.12 47.25 -14.52
CA THR A 599 4.79 46.18 -13.76
C THR A 599 3.85 45.31 -12.92
N LYS A 600 2.77 45.88 -12.37
CA LYS A 600 1.78 45.19 -11.53
C LYS A 600 0.77 44.38 -12.36
N THR A 601 0.19 43.37 -11.72
CA THR A 601 -0.82 42.49 -12.31
C THR A 601 -2.15 43.23 -12.53
N LYS A 602 -2.81 42.98 -13.66
CA LYS A 602 -4.04 43.67 -14.07
C LYS A 602 -5.27 42.81 -13.80
N LEU A 603 -6.21 43.33 -13.01
CA LEU A 603 -7.44 42.65 -12.64
C LEU A 603 -8.67 43.43 -13.14
N VAL A 604 -9.61 42.74 -13.78
CA VAL A 604 -10.88 43.36 -14.24
C VAL A 604 -11.78 43.66 -13.05
N GLN A 605 -11.85 42.71 -12.11
CA GLN A 605 -12.52 42.88 -10.83
C GLN A 605 -11.67 43.75 -9.90
N ILE A 606 -12.24 44.87 -9.43
CA ILE A 606 -11.55 45.84 -8.55
C ILE A 606 -11.90 45.70 -7.07
N GLU A 607 -12.91 44.90 -6.71
CA GLU A 607 -13.22 44.54 -5.33
C GLU A 607 -13.34 43.01 -5.24
N LEU A 608 -12.46 42.38 -4.47
CA LEU A 608 -12.37 40.92 -4.32
C LEU A 608 -12.74 40.49 -2.91
N THR A 609 -13.61 39.50 -2.79
CA THR A 609 -14.02 38.92 -1.51
C THR A 609 -13.31 37.58 -1.24
N LEU A 610 -12.48 37.55 -0.21
CA LEU A 610 -11.77 36.37 0.29
C LEU A 610 -12.59 35.73 1.39
N GLY A 611 -13.33 34.69 1.02
CA GLY A 611 -14.12 33.86 1.91
C GLY A 611 -13.27 32.95 2.78
N THR A 612 -13.49 32.95 4.09
CA THR A 612 -12.79 32.04 5.01
C THR A 612 -13.62 31.66 6.24
N LEU A 613 -13.33 30.46 6.78
CA LEU A 613 -13.75 30.02 8.12
C LEU A 613 -12.59 30.07 9.13
N TRP A 614 -11.47 30.68 8.74
CA TRP A 614 -10.33 30.96 9.60
C TRP A 614 -10.42 32.38 10.18
N LYS A 615 -9.43 32.78 10.99
CA LYS A 615 -9.33 34.15 11.49
C LYS A 615 -8.96 35.14 10.36
N PRO A 616 -9.74 36.21 10.11
CA PRO A 616 -9.47 37.19 9.04
C PRO A 616 -8.07 37.80 9.09
N GLU A 617 -7.54 38.03 10.29
CA GLU A 617 -6.25 38.71 10.53
C GLU A 617 -5.05 37.93 9.97
N ASN A 618 -5.24 36.63 9.70
CA ASN A 618 -4.23 35.78 9.09
C ASN A 618 -4.15 35.96 7.56
N LEU A 619 -5.22 36.45 6.93
CA LEU A 619 -5.21 36.84 5.51
C LEU A 619 -4.67 38.26 5.28
N GLN A 620 -4.43 39.05 6.32
CA GLN A 620 -4.06 40.47 6.19
C GLN A 620 -2.79 40.70 5.35
N GLY A 621 -1.74 39.88 5.53
CA GLY A 621 -0.52 39.99 4.73
C GLY A 621 -0.72 39.59 3.26
N LEU A 622 -1.71 38.73 2.97
CA LEU A 622 -2.08 38.37 1.61
C LEU A 622 -2.93 39.48 0.95
N ILE A 623 -3.86 40.07 1.71
CA ILE A 623 -4.63 41.26 1.29
C ILE A 623 -3.67 42.37 0.87
N GLU A 624 -2.74 42.73 1.74
CA GLU A 624 -1.70 43.74 1.47
C GLU A 624 -0.87 43.36 0.24
N HIS A 625 -0.39 42.11 0.13
CA HIS A 625 0.38 41.66 -1.04
C HIS A 625 -0.41 41.73 -2.35
N VAL A 626 -1.70 41.38 -2.37
CA VAL A 626 -2.55 41.45 -3.57
C VAL A 626 -2.85 42.89 -3.95
N GLU A 627 -3.20 43.76 -2.99
CA GLU A 627 -3.43 45.20 -3.23
C GLU A 627 -2.14 45.91 -3.70
N ASP A 628 -0.99 45.60 -3.10
CA ASP A 628 0.30 46.20 -3.47
C ASP A 628 0.90 45.64 -4.76
N ASN A 629 0.49 44.48 -5.26
CA ASN A 629 1.03 43.92 -6.52
C ASN A 629 0.02 43.92 -7.69
N SER A 630 -1.16 44.51 -7.52
CA SER A 630 -2.18 44.63 -8.57
C SER A 630 -2.61 46.06 -8.89
N VAL A 631 -3.31 46.21 -10.02
CA VAL A 631 -3.94 47.44 -10.51
C VAL A 631 -5.24 47.10 -11.28
N PRO A 632 -6.22 48.02 -11.37
CA PRO A 632 -7.34 47.88 -12.28
C PRO A 632 -6.87 47.61 -13.72
N ALA A 633 -7.54 46.71 -14.43
CA ALA A 633 -7.22 46.39 -15.83
C ALA A 633 -7.49 47.55 -16.80
N ASN A 634 -8.29 48.53 -16.38
CA ASN A 634 -8.49 49.78 -17.10
C ASN A 634 -7.49 50.85 -16.61
N TYR A 635 -6.64 51.30 -17.53
CA TYR A 635 -5.64 52.34 -17.31
C TYR A 635 -6.22 53.66 -16.76
N PHE A 636 -7.42 54.05 -17.21
CA PHE A 636 -8.02 55.31 -16.78
C PHE A 636 -8.53 55.27 -15.34
N ASP A 637 -9.00 54.12 -14.87
CA ASP A 637 -9.48 53.94 -13.50
C ASP A 637 -8.29 53.97 -12.53
N PHE A 638 -7.21 53.26 -12.87
CA PHE A 638 -5.91 53.41 -12.21
C PHE A 638 -5.42 54.87 -12.17
N LEU A 639 -5.55 55.63 -13.27
CA LEU A 639 -5.16 57.05 -13.31
C LEU A 639 -6.06 57.96 -12.44
N LYS A 640 -7.34 57.66 -12.25
CA LYS A 640 -8.21 58.36 -11.28
C LYS A 640 -7.75 58.15 -9.83
N GLY A 641 -7.05 57.03 -9.58
CA GLY A 641 -6.62 56.60 -8.25
C GLY A 641 -7.43 55.43 -7.71
N ASP A 642 -8.26 54.79 -8.55
CA ASP A 642 -8.96 53.56 -8.20
C ASP A 642 -7.93 52.45 -7.97
N LYS A 643 -8.16 51.63 -6.95
CA LYS A 643 -7.30 50.52 -6.55
C LYS A 643 -8.08 49.22 -6.61
N VAL A 644 -7.36 48.11 -6.76
CA VAL A 644 -7.90 46.81 -6.36
C VAL A 644 -8.01 46.84 -4.83
N LYS A 645 -9.18 46.45 -4.32
CA LYS A 645 -9.51 46.36 -2.90
C LYS A 645 -9.82 44.91 -2.58
N VAL A 646 -9.30 44.40 -1.46
CA VAL A 646 -9.48 43.00 -1.06
C VAL A 646 -10.09 42.94 0.33
N LEU A 647 -11.22 42.25 0.45
CA LEU A 647 -11.98 42.09 1.69
C LEU A 647 -11.89 40.65 2.20
N ALA A 648 -11.41 40.45 3.44
CA ALA A 648 -11.68 39.20 4.14
C ALA A 648 -13.16 39.15 4.56
N ASN A 649 -13.86 38.07 4.23
CA ASN A 649 -15.25 37.85 4.59
C ASN A 649 -15.43 36.49 5.26
N GLY A 650 -15.95 36.53 6.48
CA GLY A 650 -16.15 35.36 7.31
C GLY A 650 -15.04 35.12 8.31
N ASP A 651 -15.38 34.39 9.36
CA ASP A 651 -14.51 34.09 10.47
C ASP A 651 -14.80 32.69 11.01
N ILE A 652 -14.13 32.32 12.11
CA ILE A 652 -14.34 31.04 12.75
C ILE A 652 -15.77 30.85 13.32
N SER A 653 -16.57 31.90 13.52
CA SER A 653 -17.93 31.78 14.07
C SER A 653 -18.96 31.33 13.04
N ILE A 654 -18.68 31.50 11.74
CA ILE A 654 -19.61 31.18 10.66
C ILE A 654 -19.89 29.66 10.58
N PRO A 655 -21.17 29.23 10.50
CA PRO A 655 -21.52 27.85 10.21
C PRO A 655 -21.11 27.42 8.80
N TYR A 656 -20.72 26.16 8.61
CA TYR A 656 -20.37 25.63 7.30
C TYR A 656 -21.49 25.76 6.26
N THR A 657 -22.76 25.66 6.66
CA THR A 657 -23.93 25.84 5.78
C THR A 657 -24.05 27.27 5.22
N GLU A 658 -23.66 28.27 6.00
CA GLU A 658 -23.59 29.67 5.54
C GLU A 658 -22.38 29.89 4.61
N ALA A 659 -21.27 29.18 4.81
CA ALA A 659 -20.14 29.19 3.88
C ALA A 659 -20.48 28.49 2.54
N GLU A 660 -21.16 27.35 2.58
CA GLU A 660 -21.70 26.67 1.40
C GLU A 660 -22.64 27.60 0.63
N LYS A 661 -23.58 28.25 1.32
CA LYS A 661 -24.47 29.25 0.70
C LYS A 661 -23.70 30.40 0.03
N ARG A 662 -22.64 30.95 0.63
CA ARG A 662 -21.82 32.02 0.01
C ARG A 662 -21.00 31.56 -1.20
N ILE A 663 -20.63 30.28 -1.26
CA ILE A 663 -20.01 29.63 -2.42
C ILE A 663 -21.06 29.33 -3.51
N GLU A 664 -22.30 29.06 -3.13
CA GLU A 664 -23.42 28.88 -4.06
C GLU A 664 -23.85 30.21 -4.69
N THR A 665 -24.09 31.25 -3.88
CA THR A 665 -24.48 32.61 -4.32
C THR A 665 -23.34 33.41 -4.98
N LYS A 666 -22.12 32.88 -4.97
CA LYS A 666 -20.89 33.53 -5.48
C LYS A 666 -20.51 34.82 -4.74
N GLU A 667 -20.93 34.97 -3.48
CA GLU A 667 -20.49 36.05 -2.58
C GLU A 667 -19.00 35.98 -2.25
N TRP A 668 -18.40 34.79 -2.36
CA TRP A 668 -16.95 34.58 -2.21
C TRP A 668 -16.28 34.46 -3.58
N ASP A 669 -15.56 35.50 -4.02
CA ASP A 669 -14.75 35.49 -5.23
C ASP A 669 -13.59 34.49 -5.12
N ILE A 670 -12.99 34.40 -3.94
CA ILE A 670 -11.92 33.46 -3.57
C ILE A 670 -12.34 32.74 -2.28
N ALA A 671 -12.64 31.46 -2.36
CA ALA A 671 -13.02 30.63 -1.21
C ALA A 671 -11.79 29.86 -0.68
N PHE A 672 -11.36 30.17 0.54
CA PHE A 672 -10.43 29.32 1.31
C PHE A 672 -11.23 28.16 1.89
N ALA A 673 -11.31 27.05 1.16
CA ALA A 673 -12.05 25.88 1.59
C ALA A 673 -11.26 25.13 2.67
N THR A 674 -11.47 25.53 3.92
CA THR A 674 -10.81 25.00 5.13
C THR A 674 -11.08 23.52 5.42
N SER A 675 -11.95 22.86 4.64
CA SER A 675 -12.16 21.41 4.70
C SER A 675 -12.27 20.78 3.30
N PRO A 676 -11.94 19.49 3.15
CA PRO A 676 -12.16 18.74 1.92
C PRO A 676 -13.64 18.63 1.51
N ILE A 677 -14.57 18.67 2.47
CA ILE A 677 -16.02 18.73 2.20
C ILE A 677 -16.37 20.04 1.48
N LEU A 678 -15.89 21.17 2.00
CA LEU A 678 -16.12 22.49 1.41
C LEU A 678 -15.38 22.66 0.07
N SER A 679 -14.23 21.98 -0.09
CA SER A 679 -13.48 21.93 -1.36
C SER A 679 -14.24 21.15 -2.45
N ILE A 680 -14.82 20.01 -2.09
CA ILE A 680 -15.74 19.23 -2.93
C ILE A 680 -16.95 20.09 -3.33
N PHE A 681 -17.56 20.81 -2.38
CA PHE A 681 -18.70 21.67 -2.64
C PHE A 681 -18.35 22.82 -3.59
N ALA A 682 -17.23 23.52 -3.37
CA ALA A 682 -16.77 24.59 -4.25
C ALA A 682 -16.53 24.10 -5.69
N LYS A 683 -15.94 22.90 -5.84
CA LYS A 683 -15.74 22.25 -7.15
C LYS A 683 -17.06 21.90 -7.83
N ASP A 684 -18.02 21.34 -7.09
CA ASP A 684 -19.36 21.01 -7.61
C ASP A 684 -20.14 22.29 -8.00
N GLN A 685 -19.83 23.41 -7.35
CA GLN A 685 -20.32 24.76 -7.63
C GLN A 685 -19.54 25.52 -8.73
N GLY A 686 -18.68 24.82 -9.48
CA GLY A 686 -17.97 25.35 -10.64
C GLY A 686 -16.76 26.24 -10.36
N TYR A 687 -16.26 26.26 -9.11
CA TYR A 687 -15.04 27.01 -8.79
C TYR A 687 -13.79 26.32 -9.36
N THR A 688 -12.79 27.13 -9.70
CA THR A 688 -11.48 26.66 -10.22
C THR A 688 -10.43 26.65 -9.11
N HIS A 689 -9.63 25.59 -9.02
CA HIS A 689 -8.52 25.49 -8.06
C HIS A 689 -7.45 26.58 -8.29
N LEU A 690 -7.01 27.25 -7.24
CA LEU A 690 -5.88 28.20 -7.25
C LEU A 690 -4.63 27.62 -6.57
N ALA A 691 -4.76 27.12 -5.34
CA ALA A 691 -3.64 26.71 -4.49
C ALA A 691 -4.10 25.66 -3.47
N GLY A 692 -3.19 24.82 -2.98
CA GLY A 692 -3.49 23.94 -1.85
C GLY A 692 -3.47 24.70 -0.53
N MET A 693 -4.31 24.32 0.42
CA MET A 693 -4.18 24.76 1.81
C MET A 693 -3.23 23.83 2.58
N PHE A 694 -2.78 24.26 3.76
CA PHE A 694 -1.89 23.49 4.64
C PHE A 694 -0.62 23.00 3.90
N PRO A 695 0.23 23.92 3.41
CA PRO A 695 1.40 23.58 2.58
C PRO A 695 2.33 22.55 3.23
N GLY A 696 2.48 22.55 4.55
CA GLY A 696 3.30 21.59 5.30
C GLY A 696 2.76 20.15 5.41
N SER A 697 1.58 19.81 4.84
CA SER A 697 1.02 18.45 4.93
C SER A 697 0.43 17.97 3.61
N THR A 698 0.80 16.79 3.12
CA THR A 698 0.31 16.21 1.86
C THR A 698 -1.12 15.67 1.98
N HIS A 699 -1.54 15.29 3.18
CA HIS A 699 -2.85 14.78 3.54
C HIS A 699 -3.15 15.13 5.02
N TYR A 700 -4.40 14.98 5.46
CA TYR A 700 -4.74 14.94 6.89
C TYR A 700 -5.05 13.52 7.33
N GLN A 701 -5.06 13.30 8.64
CA GLN A 701 -5.62 12.10 9.24
C GLN A 701 -6.49 12.49 10.42
N SER A 702 -7.59 11.76 10.60
CA SER A 702 -8.34 11.77 11.84
C SER A 702 -7.58 10.96 12.89
N GLY A 703 -7.43 11.52 14.07
CA GLY A 703 -7.01 10.81 15.25
C GLY A 703 -8.17 10.75 16.22
N PHE A 704 -8.62 9.53 16.50
CA PHE A 704 -9.44 9.30 17.69
C PHE A 704 -8.49 9.34 18.90
N PHE A 705 -8.92 9.77 20.08
CA PHE A 705 -8.04 9.94 21.24
C PHE A 705 -8.79 9.83 22.57
N VAL A 706 -8.07 9.55 23.66
CA VAL A 706 -8.62 9.49 25.03
C VAL A 706 -7.62 10.10 26.01
N ARG A 707 -8.02 10.30 27.27
CA ARG A 707 -7.11 10.65 28.38
C ARG A 707 -5.99 9.61 28.53
N ALA A 708 -4.75 10.01 28.78
CA ALA A 708 -3.59 9.11 28.82
C ALA A 708 -3.81 7.83 29.66
N ASN A 709 -4.54 7.94 30.79
CA ASN A 709 -4.86 6.87 31.73
C ASN A 709 -6.14 6.04 31.45
N SER A 710 -6.82 6.23 30.31
CA SER A 710 -8.07 5.51 30.00
C SER A 710 -7.86 4.00 29.77
N PRO A 711 -8.79 3.13 30.20
CA PRO A 711 -8.76 1.68 29.93
C PRO A 711 -9.17 1.30 28.49
N ILE A 712 -9.82 2.21 27.75
CA ILE A 712 -10.08 2.02 26.31
C ILE A 712 -8.73 1.91 25.63
N GLN A 713 -8.46 0.80 24.92
CA GLN A 713 -7.24 0.66 24.14
C GLN A 713 -7.31 0.47 22.61
N SER A 714 -8.47 0.59 21.96
CA SER A 714 -8.65 0.56 20.48
C SER A 714 -10.09 0.88 20.09
N LEU A 715 -10.36 1.10 18.79
CA LEU A 715 -11.73 1.12 18.24
C LEU A 715 -12.54 -0.12 18.66
N ASN A 716 -11.88 -1.25 18.90
CA ASN A 716 -12.51 -2.51 19.29
C ASN A 716 -12.96 -2.55 20.76
N ASN A 717 -12.57 -1.56 21.57
CA ASN A 717 -13.15 -1.36 22.91
C ASN A 717 -14.34 -0.41 22.91
N ILE A 718 -14.53 0.38 21.85
CA ILE A 718 -15.72 1.22 21.69
C ILE A 718 -16.94 0.31 21.53
N ASN A 719 -17.90 0.52 22.41
CA ASN A 719 -19.18 -0.19 22.47
C ASN A 719 -20.31 0.79 22.83
N SER A 720 -21.53 0.27 23.02
CA SER A 720 -22.73 1.06 23.29
C SER A 720 -22.66 1.91 24.57
N ASN A 721 -21.77 1.60 25.50
CA ASN A 721 -21.56 2.40 26.72
C ASN A 721 -20.44 3.44 26.58
N THR A 722 -19.69 3.44 25.47
CA THR A 722 -18.57 4.36 25.23
C THR A 722 -19.09 5.67 24.65
N ARG A 723 -18.86 6.80 25.35
CA ARG A 723 -19.19 8.13 24.86
C ARG A 723 -18.08 8.67 23.95
N VAL A 724 -18.41 8.81 22.67
CA VAL A 724 -17.55 9.34 21.61
C VAL A 724 -17.98 10.78 21.26
N ALA A 725 -17.10 11.74 21.52
CA ALA A 725 -17.25 13.12 21.07
C ALA A 725 -16.80 13.25 19.60
N LEU A 726 -17.76 13.59 18.75
CA LEU A 726 -17.64 13.71 17.29
C LEU A 726 -17.79 15.18 16.85
N GLY A 727 -17.31 15.45 15.64
CA GLY A 727 -17.48 16.72 14.94
C GLY A 727 -18.93 17.07 14.63
N GLY A 728 -19.13 18.26 14.08
CA GLY A 728 -20.33 18.56 13.29
C GLY A 728 -20.26 17.90 11.90
N PHE A 729 -21.42 17.69 11.29
CA PHE A 729 -21.59 16.93 10.03
C PHE A 729 -20.62 17.35 8.91
N ASN A 730 -20.27 18.63 8.79
CA ASN A 730 -19.42 19.13 7.70
C ASN A 730 -17.89 18.96 7.96
N SER A 731 -17.50 18.23 8.99
CA SER A 731 -16.10 17.91 9.32
C SER A 731 -15.64 16.60 8.68
N ALA A 732 -14.65 16.69 7.77
CA ALA A 732 -14.00 15.50 7.21
C ALA A 732 -13.28 14.65 8.28
N SER A 733 -12.55 15.32 9.17
CA SER A 733 -11.58 14.70 10.10
C SER A 733 -12.12 14.41 11.50
N SER A 734 -13.28 14.96 11.88
CA SER A 734 -13.93 14.63 13.16
C SER A 734 -15.35 14.07 13.02
N PHE A 735 -15.93 14.04 11.81
CA PHE A 735 -17.25 13.44 11.57
C PHE A 735 -17.26 12.39 10.46
N TYR A 736 -17.07 12.77 9.19
CA TYR A 736 -17.25 11.84 8.06
C TYR A 736 -16.37 10.60 8.16
N LEU A 737 -15.05 10.78 8.25
CA LEU A 737 -14.15 9.63 8.28
C LEU A 737 -14.27 8.81 9.59
N PRO A 738 -14.46 9.43 10.78
CA PRO A 738 -14.80 8.70 11.99
C PRO A 738 -16.08 7.87 11.92
N VAL A 739 -17.17 8.39 11.35
CA VAL A 739 -18.42 7.62 11.16
C VAL A 739 -18.21 6.43 10.23
N TYR A 740 -17.38 6.58 9.19
CA TYR A 740 -17.00 5.47 8.31
C TYR A 740 -16.18 4.41 9.05
N ASP A 741 -15.12 4.80 9.77
CA ASP A 741 -14.24 3.86 10.49
C ASP A 741 -14.93 3.23 11.73
N LEU A 742 -16.04 3.81 12.21
CA LEU A 742 -16.94 3.23 13.22
C LEU A 742 -18.11 2.41 12.64
N TYR A 743 -18.18 2.20 11.32
CA TYR A 743 -19.26 1.42 10.70
C TYR A 743 -19.44 0.04 11.36
N GLY A 744 -20.70 -0.37 11.56
CA GLY A 744 -21.03 -1.62 12.25
C GLY A 744 -21.04 -1.53 13.78
N LYS A 745 -20.63 -0.40 14.38
CA LYS A 745 -20.64 -0.21 15.84
C LYS A 745 -21.92 0.47 16.31
N THR A 746 -22.27 0.19 17.57
CA THR A 746 -23.28 0.91 18.33
C THR A 746 -22.56 1.68 19.44
N ILE A 747 -22.78 3.00 19.56
CA ILE A 747 -21.96 3.91 20.39
C ILE A 747 -22.85 4.93 21.13
N THR A 748 -22.37 5.52 22.23
CA THR A 748 -22.91 6.80 22.70
C THR A 748 -22.23 7.93 21.91
N ALA A 749 -22.98 8.72 21.14
CA ALA A 749 -22.43 9.83 20.37
C ALA A 749 -22.71 11.20 21.02
N ASP A 750 -21.75 12.12 20.92
CA ASP A 750 -21.86 13.52 21.34
C ASP A 750 -21.36 14.39 20.17
N THR A 751 -22.27 14.87 19.33
CA THR A 751 -22.00 15.46 18.01
C THR A 751 -22.04 16.99 17.99
N GLY A 752 -21.58 17.60 16.90
CA GLY A 752 -21.62 19.06 16.71
C GLY A 752 -20.45 19.81 17.36
N ASN A 753 -19.54 19.09 18.03
CA ASN A 753 -18.41 19.67 18.73
C ASN A 753 -17.28 20.10 17.77
N ARG A 754 -16.49 21.09 18.17
CA ARG A 754 -15.25 21.50 17.47
C ARG A 754 -14.04 20.89 18.15
N SER A 755 -12.91 20.77 17.45
CA SER A 755 -11.72 20.07 17.97
C SER A 755 -11.33 20.47 19.40
N GLN A 756 -11.30 21.77 19.71
CA GLN A 756 -11.00 22.26 21.06
C GLN A 756 -12.02 21.80 22.10
N THR A 757 -13.32 21.86 21.79
CA THR A 757 -14.40 21.36 22.64
C THR A 757 -14.33 19.84 22.83
N ILE A 758 -13.99 19.09 21.78
CA ILE A 758 -13.78 17.63 21.84
C ILE A 758 -12.62 17.31 22.79
N ILE A 759 -11.51 18.05 22.71
CA ILE A 759 -10.35 17.93 23.60
C ILE A 759 -10.75 18.19 25.06
N GLU A 760 -11.52 19.26 25.32
CA GLU A 760 -12.02 19.61 26.66
C GLU A 760 -12.97 18.54 27.24
N LEU A 761 -13.93 18.05 26.45
CA LEU A 761 -14.85 16.99 26.85
C LEU A 761 -14.12 15.70 27.26
N VAL A 762 -13.08 15.31 26.52
CA VAL A 762 -12.25 14.15 26.87
C VAL A 762 -11.44 14.42 28.14
N LYS A 763 -10.81 15.61 28.25
CA LYS A 763 -9.98 16.00 29.40
C LYS A 763 -10.76 15.99 30.71
N GLU A 764 -11.97 16.54 30.69
CA GLU A 764 -12.89 16.56 31.84
C GLU A 764 -13.53 15.19 32.12
N GLY A 765 -13.38 14.21 31.21
CA GLY A 765 -14.04 12.91 31.30
C GLY A 765 -15.54 12.94 31.04
N LYS A 766 -16.03 14.01 30.40
CA LYS A 766 -17.39 14.10 29.86
C LYS A 766 -17.56 13.29 28.57
N ALA A 767 -16.47 12.96 27.89
CA ALA A 767 -16.40 11.94 26.84
C ALA A 767 -15.28 10.94 27.13
N ASP A 768 -15.46 9.69 26.72
CA ASP A 768 -14.45 8.64 26.88
C ASP A 768 -13.43 8.67 25.73
N VAL A 769 -13.92 8.97 24.52
CA VAL A 769 -13.16 9.10 23.28
C VAL A 769 -13.52 10.42 22.61
N GLY A 770 -12.53 11.14 22.10
CA GLY A 770 -12.72 12.29 21.21
C GLY A 770 -12.12 11.99 19.84
N VAL A 771 -12.52 12.73 18.81
CA VAL A 771 -12.00 12.55 17.46
C VAL A 771 -11.70 13.89 16.78
N ALA A 772 -10.46 14.10 16.31
CA ALA A 772 -10.00 15.37 15.77
C ALA A 772 -8.86 15.21 14.74
N ALA A 773 -8.48 16.28 14.04
CA ALA A 773 -7.37 16.25 13.09
C ALA A 773 -6.00 16.14 13.79
N ILE A 774 -5.16 15.20 13.35
CA ILE A 774 -3.77 15.06 13.84
C ILE A 774 -2.90 16.18 13.28
N GLY A 775 -2.01 16.72 14.10
CA GLY A 775 -1.06 17.78 13.75
C GLY A 775 -1.62 19.18 13.96
N ASP A 776 -2.84 19.43 13.48
CA ASP A 776 -3.54 20.72 13.63
C ASP A 776 -4.24 20.85 14.99
N SER A 777 -4.99 19.82 15.41
CA SER A 777 -5.76 19.85 16.66
C SER A 777 -5.13 19.02 17.78
N ILE A 778 -4.72 17.78 17.50
CA ILE A 778 -4.10 16.88 18.49
C ILE A 778 -2.69 16.50 18.06
N LYS A 779 -1.77 16.44 19.02
CA LYS A 779 -0.36 16.08 18.80
C LYS A 779 -0.08 14.66 19.28
N LYS A 780 0.84 13.96 18.61
CA LYS A 780 1.18 12.55 18.92
C LYS A 780 1.95 12.37 20.24
N ASP A 781 2.47 13.47 20.77
CA ASP A 781 3.33 13.61 21.94
C ASP A 781 2.66 14.43 23.08
N ASP A 782 1.35 14.66 23.01
CA ASP A 782 0.60 15.29 24.10
C ASP A 782 0.56 14.38 25.34
N SER A 783 0.89 14.92 26.52
CA SER A 783 0.96 14.14 27.77
C SER A 783 -0.39 13.86 28.42
N ASP A 784 -1.41 14.67 28.13
CA ASP A 784 -2.76 14.50 28.70
C ASP A 784 -3.57 13.46 27.94
N PHE A 785 -3.20 13.22 26.68
CA PHE A 785 -3.93 12.36 25.75
C PHE A 785 -3.05 11.25 25.17
N ARG A 786 -3.70 10.37 24.42
CA ARG A 786 -3.12 9.25 23.68
C ARG A 786 -4.09 9.07 22.47
N ILE A 787 -3.65 8.70 21.26
CA ILE A 787 -4.44 8.59 19.98
C ILE A 787 -4.89 7.13 19.57
N ILE A 788 -6.19 6.75 19.68
CA ILE A 788 -6.73 5.38 19.50
C ILE A 788 -6.81 4.77 18.14
N HIS A 789 -6.73 5.60 17.13
CA HIS A 789 -6.92 5.18 15.77
C HIS A 789 -6.45 6.33 14.92
N VAL A 790 -5.60 6.02 13.95
CA VAL A 790 -5.25 6.96 12.90
C VAL A 790 -6.01 6.50 11.67
N SER A 791 -6.92 7.34 11.19
CA SER A 791 -7.68 7.00 9.99
C SER A 791 -6.78 6.94 8.76
N ARG A 792 -7.32 6.38 7.68
CA ARG A 792 -6.77 6.58 6.33
C ARG A 792 -6.60 8.07 6.02
N ASP A 793 -5.81 8.34 4.99
CA ASP A 793 -5.55 9.69 4.53
C ASP A 793 -6.81 10.38 4.01
N ILE A 794 -7.05 11.58 4.53
CA ILE A 794 -8.04 12.52 4.04
C ILE A 794 -7.31 13.41 3.03
N PRO A 795 -7.83 13.58 1.79
CA PRO A 795 -7.22 14.48 0.81
C PRO A 795 -7.06 15.89 1.36
N GLY A 796 -6.05 16.61 0.88
CA GLY A 796 -5.84 18.03 1.17
C GLY A 796 -7.08 18.87 0.84
N SER A 797 -7.18 20.06 1.43
CA SER A 797 -8.17 21.07 1.05
C SER A 797 -7.49 22.19 0.27
N ALA A 798 -8.24 23.05 -0.40
CA ALA A 798 -7.67 24.01 -1.34
C ALA A 798 -8.38 25.38 -1.36
N VAL A 799 -7.72 26.36 -1.98
CA VAL A 799 -8.25 27.68 -2.26
C VAL A 799 -8.79 27.69 -3.69
N TYR A 800 -10.01 28.22 -3.84
CA TYR A 800 -10.81 28.12 -5.06
C TYR A 800 -11.28 29.50 -5.53
N ALA A 801 -11.22 29.76 -6.83
CA ALA A 801 -11.74 30.98 -7.45
C ALA A 801 -13.12 30.76 -8.08
N SER A 802 -14.02 31.72 -7.87
CA SER A 802 -15.39 31.70 -8.38
C SER A 802 -15.45 31.71 -9.92
N PRO A 803 -16.48 31.06 -10.52
CA PRO A 803 -16.80 31.23 -11.93
C PRO A 803 -17.25 32.67 -12.29
N SER A 804 -17.59 33.53 -11.32
CA SER A 804 -17.90 34.96 -11.55
C SER A 804 -16.71 35.76 -12.08
N LEU A 805 -15.49 35.35 -11.72
CA LEU A 805 -14.24 35.96 -12.20
C LEU A 805 -13.96 35.53 -13.64
N SER A 806 -13.29 36.38 -14.43
CA SER A 806 -12.82 35.94 -15.75
C SER A 806 -11.69 34.91 -15.60
N GLN A 807 -11.51 34.00 -16.57
CA GLN A 807 -10.38 33.05 -16.53
C GLN A 807 -9.04 33.77 -16.39
N LYS A 808 -8.89 34.92 -17.06
CA LYS A 808 -7.70 35.76 -16.98
C LYS A 808 -7.48 36.32 -15.58
N ASP A 809 -8.53 36.72 -14.87
CA ASP A 809 -8.42 37.15 -13.48
C ASP A 809 -8.06 35.98 -12.58
N ARG A 810 -8.64 34.79 -12.78
CA ARG A 810 -8.25 33.57 -12.03
C ARG A 810 -6.76 33.25 -12.19
N ASP A 811 -6.26 33.21 -13.42
CA ASP A 811 -4.84 32.96 -13.71
C ASP A 811 -3.91 34.03 -13.10
N ASN A 812 -4.36 35.29 -13.09
CA ASN A 812 -3.62 36.43 -12.54
C ASN A 812 -3.61 36.42 -11.01
N ILE A 813 -4.74 36.12 -10.37
CA ILE A 813 -4.90 35.96 -8.93
C ILE A 813 -4.05 34.79 -8.44
N GLN A 814 -4.06 33.66 -9.14
CA GLN A 814 -3.21 32.50 -8.81
C GLN A 814 -1.72 32.90 -8.74
N LYS A 815 -1.23 33.61 -9.76
CA LYS A 815 0.17 34.09 -9.82
C LYS A 815 0.48 35.12 -8.74
N LEU A 816 -0.45 36.03 -8.44
CA LEU A 816 -0.30 36.97 -7.33
C LEU A 816 -0.18 36.23 -6.00
N MET A 817 -1.07 35.28 -5.72
CA MET A 817 -1.04 34.50 -4.47
C MET A 817 0.24 33.69 -4.34
N LEU A 818 0.66 32.96 -5.38
CA LEU A 818 1.86 32.11 -5.32
C LEU A 818 3.18 32.92 -5.33
N SER A 819 3.15 34.20 -5.69
CA SER A 819 4.30 35.11 -5.60
C SER A 819 4.45 35.83 -4.24
N ALA A 820 3.54 35.60 -3.29
CA ALA A 820 3.66 36.12 -1.92
C ALA A 820 4.88 35.53 -1.19
N SER A 821 5.41 36.25 -0.20
CA SER A 821 6.54 35.75 0.59
C SER A 821 6.17 34.45 1.35
N PRO A 822 7.14 33.57 1.67
CA PRO A 822 6.87 32.36 2.45
C PRO A 822 6.15 32.64 3.77
N GLU A 823 6.48 33.74 4.45
CA GLU A 823 5.81 34.17 5.69
C GLU A 823 4.33 34.51 5.48
N VAL A 824 3.97 35.16 4.36
CA VAL A 824 2.57 35.45 4.01
C VAL A 824 1.83 34.15 3.66
N GLN A 825 2.45 33.25 2.89
CA GLN A 825 1.87 31.95 2.51
C GLN A 825 1.65 31.06 3.75
N GLU A 826 2.61 31.00 4.67
CA GLU A 826 2.52 30.27 5.93
C GLU A 826 1.41 30.84 6.84
N LYS A 827 1.39 32.16 7.06
CA LYS A 827 0.39 32.80 7.93
C LYS A 827 -1.04 32.66 7.38
N ALA A 828 -1.21 32.75 6.06
CA ALA A 828 -2.49 32.54 5.38
C ALA A 828 -2.80 31.05 5.09
N ASN A 829 -1.90 30.13 5.45
CA ASN A 829 -2.06 28.67 5.38
C ASN A 829 -2.36 28.11 3.97
N TYR A 830 -1.67 28.61 2.94
CA TYR A 830 -1.78 28.10 1.55
C TYR A 830 -0.40 27.98 0.86
N GLY A 831 -0.34 27.29 -0.27
CA GLY A 831 0.86 27.23 -1.11
C GLY A 831 0.67 26.47 -2.42
N GLU A 832 1.73 26.40 -3.23
CA GLU A 832 1.70 25.69 -4.52
C GLU A 832 1.58 24.16 -4.32
N LYS A 833 0.43 23.62 -4.72
CA LYS A 833 0.12 22.18 -4.75
C LYS A 833 -0.84 21.87 -5.90
N PRO A 834 -0.83 20.65 -6.45
CA PRO A 834 -1.91 20.19 -7.33
C PRO A 834 -3.23 20.07 -6.56
N GLU A 835 -4.35 20.14 -7.29
CA GLU A 835 -5.65 19.83 -6.69
C GLU A 835 -5.70 18.37 -6.23
N ALA A 836 -6.22 18.11 -5.03
CA ALA A 836 -6.33 16.77 -4.51
C ALA A 836 -7.38 15.93 -5.27
N ASP A 837 -7.11 14.63 -5.44
CA ASP A 837 -8.11 13.70 -5.94
C ASP A 837 -9.11 13.34 -4.82
N TYR A 838 -10.34 13.83 -4.97
CA TYR A 838 -11.43 13.56 -4.05
C TYR A 838 -12.21 12.27 -4.37
N THR A 839 -11.81 11.47 -5.36
CA THR A 839 -12.59 10.31 -5.86
C THR A 839 -12.91 9.29 -4.76
N GLU A 840 -11.92 8.82 -4.01
CA GLU A 840 -12.16 7.89 -2.89
C GLU A 840 -12.91 8.55 -1.72
N PHE A 841 -12.63 9.83 -1.45
CA PHE A 841 -13.30 10.54 -0.37
C PHE A 841 -14.79 10.81 -0.69
N ARG A 842 -15.15 11.02 -1.95
CA ARG A 842 -16.56 11.06 -2.39
C ARG A 842 -17.29 9.74 -2.17
N LYS A 843 -16.64 8.59 -2.38
CA LYS A 843 -17.22 7.27 -2.04
C LYS A 843 -17.47 7.15 -0.54
N ILE A 844 -16.54 7.65 0.30
CA ILE A 844 -16.70 7.69 1.76
C ILE A 844 -17.86 8.60 2.16
N ILE A 845 -17.96 9.82 1.59
CA ILE A 845 -19.10 10.74 1.82
C ILE A 845 -20.43 10.07 1.45
N THR A 846 -20.51 9.42 0.27
CA THR A 846 -21.70 8.68 -0.15
C THR A 846 -22.07 7.59 0.85
N ARG A 847 -21.09 6.78 1.29
CA ARG A 847 -21.35 5.70 2.25
C ARG A 847 -21.74 6.22 3.64
N VAL A 848 -21.14 7.31 4.10
CA VAL A 848 -21.54 7.95 5.36
C VAL A 848 -22.96 8.49 5.25
N GLN A 849 -23.32 9.17 4.17
CA GLN A 849 -24.69 9.63 3.94
C GLN A 849 -25.70 8.47 3.95
N GLU A 850 -25.35 7.30 3.43
CA GLU A 850 -26.19 6.10 3.57
C GLU A 850 -26.33 5.64 5.03
N ILE A 851 -25.24 5.64 5.81
CA ILE A 851 -25.27 5.32 7.25
C ILE A 851 -26.14 6.31 8.04
N LEU A 852 -26.08 7.60 7.71
CA LEU A 852 -26.92 8.62 8.36
C LEU A 852 -28.41 8.38 8.13
N VAL A 853 -28.82 7.87 6.97
CA VAL A 853 -30.23 7.57 6.68
C VAL A 853 -30.85 6.58 7.68
N CYS A 854 -30.05 5.67 8.25
CA CYS A 854 -30.51 4.66 9.20
C CYS A 854 -30.06 4.90 10.66
N SER A 855 -29.19 5.88 10.90
CA SER A 855 -28.73 6.26 12.25
C SER A 855 -29.78 7.15 12.94
N ASP A 856 -29.90 7.11 14.26
CA ASP A 856 -30.69 8.09 15.02
C ASP A 856 -29.86 8.71 16.14
N PHE A 857 -29.28 9.89 15.88
CA PHE A 857 -28.48 10.65 16.87
C PHE A 857 -29.32 11.27 18.00
N THR A 858 -30.65 11.18 17.96
CA THR A 858 -31.50 11.53 19.12
C THR A 858 -31.63 10.38 20.12
N GLN A 859 -31.31 9.15 19.68
CA GLN A 859 -31.23 7.98 20.54
C GLN A 859 -29.82 7.79 21.06
N ASN A 860 -29.70 7.18 22.23
CA ASN A 860 -28.42 6.76 22.79
C ASN A 860 -28.59 5.36 23.40
N PRO A 861 -27.89 4.32 22.88
CA PRO A 861 -26.82 4.38 21.88
C PRO A 861 -27.32 4.50 20.42
N VAL A 862 -26.48 5.11 19.58
CA VAL A 862 -26.64 5.24 18.11
C VAL A 862 -26.00 4.05 17.41
N THR A 863 -26.69 3.44 16.46
CA THR A 863 -26.16 2.36 15.62
C THR A 863 -25.69 2.88 14.26
N LEU A 864 -24.41 2.75 13.95
CA LEU A 864 -23.81 3.19 12.68
C LEU A 864 -23.80 2.06 11.63
N ALA A 865 -24.96 1.47 11.37
CA ALA A 865 -25.15 0.38 10.41
C ALA A 865 -26.58 0.34 9.86
N CYS A 866 -26.73 0.05 8.57
CA CYS A 866 -28.04 -0.10 7.93
C CYS A 866 -28.33 -1.58 7.65
N THR A 867 -29.55 -2.02 7.98
CA THR A 867 -30.00 -3.42 7.90
C THR A 867 -31.00 -3.69 6.77
N GLY A 868 -31.19 -2.75 5.83
CA GLY A 868 -32.14 -2.89 4.73
C GLY A 868 -31.93 -1.88 3.60
N ASN A 869 -32.64 -2.10 2.49
CA ASN A 869 -32.49 -1.32 1.27
C ASN A 869 -32.96 0.14 1.46
N ILE A 870 -32.03 1.08 1.30
CA ILE A 870 -32.33 2.51 1.25
C ILE A 870 -33.01 2.82 -0.09
N GLN A 871 -34.22 3.36 -0.03
CA GLN A 871 -34.91 3.89 -1.21
C GLN A 871 -34.61 5.39 -1.35
N THR A 872 -34.56 5.86 -2.60
CA THR A 872 -34.37 7.27 -2.95
C THR A 872 -35.59 7.72 -3.74
N ILE A 873 -36.25 8.79 -3.29
CA ILE A 873 -37.38 9.45 -3.98
C ILE A 873 -36.88 10.79 -4.48
N GLN A 874 -37.00 11.04 -5.79
CA GLN A 874 -36.65 12.32 -6.38
C GLN A 874 -37.89 12.98 -6.98
N GLY A 875 -38.21 14.21 -6.57
CA GLY A 875 -39.43 14.86 -7.01
C GLY A 875 -39.61 16.30 -6.58
N LYS A 876 -40.72 16.90 -7.00
CA LYS A 876 -41.07 18.30 -6.71
C LYS A 876 -42.14 18.41 -5.62
N ILE A 877 -41.98 19.36 -4.70
CA ILE A 877 -42.96 19.63 -3.64
C ILE A 877 -44.17 20.36 -4.24
N ASN A 878 -45.27 19.65 -4.46
CA ASN A 878 -46.48 20.18 -5.10
C ASN A 878 -47.57 20.60 -4.09
N GLY A 879 -47.36 20.37 -2.80
CA GLY A 879 -48.26 20.80 -1.74
C GLY A 879 -47.57 20.64 -0.39
N VAL A 880 -47.82 21.58 0.51
CA VAL A 880 -47.38 21.50 1.90
C VAL A 880 -48.55 21.72 2.83
N SER A 881 -48.73 20.83 3.81
CA SER A 881 -49.70 20.96 4.91
C SER A 881 -49.03 20.72 6.25
N ILE A 882 -49.67 21.11 7.35
CA ILE A 882 -49.17 20.90 8.72
C ILE A 882 -50.12 19.93 9.43
N GLU A 883 -49.56 18.93 10.11
CA GLU A 883 -50.29 18.01 10.99
C GLU A 883 -49.51 17.83 12.30
N GLY A 884 -50.05 18.40 13.39
CA GLY A 884 -49.32 18.52 14.66
C GLY A 884 -48.00 19.28 14.48
N ASP A 885 -46.91 18.71 15.01
CA ASP A 885 -45.56 19.28 14.95
C ASP A 885 -44.78 18.93 13.65
N ASN A 886 -45.47 18.46 12.59
CA ASN A 886 -44.84 18.06 11.33
C ASN A 886 -45.46 18.80 10.14
N PHE A 887 -44.61 19.18 9.18
CA PHE A 887 -45.04 19.44 7.81
C PHE A 887 -45.19 18.11 7.06
N ILE A 888 -46.17 18.05 6.17
CA ILE A 888 -46.35 16.99 5.18
C ILE A 888 -46.06 17.59 3.82
N LEU A 889 -44.92 17.23 3.24
CA LEU A 889 -44.55 17.60 1.88
C LEU A 889 -45.12 16.58 0.91
N LYS A 890 -45.98 17.01 -0.03
CA LYS A 890 -46.46 16.18 -1.14
C LYS A 890 -45.46 16.25 -2.28
N VAL A 891 -44.55 15.29 -2.31
CA VAL A 891 -43.49 15.18 -3.34
C VAL A 891 -44.01 14.33 -4.49
N SER A 892 -44.06 14.88 -5.70
CA SER A 892 -44.34 14.09 -6.91
C SER A 892 -43.04 13.63 -7.55
N GLY A 893 -42.82 12.33 -7.60
CA GLY A 893 -41.64 11.66 -8.17
C GLY A 893 -42.04 10.28 -8.69
N ASP A 894 -41.32 9.76 -9.68
CA ASP A 894 -41.48 8.38 -10.19
C ASP A 894 -42.92 7.96 -10.57
N GLY A 895 -43.73 8.92 -11.03
CA GLY A 895 -45.14 8.72 -11.38
C GLY A 895 -46.10 8.59 -10.18
N GLN A 896 -45.62 8.78 -8.96
CA GLN A 896 -46.38 8.69 -7.71
C GLN A 896 -46.35 9.99 -6.91
N ILE A 897 -47.17 10.06 -5.86
CA ILE A 897 -47.15 11.14 -4.87
C ILE A 897 -46.79 10.54 -3.52
N HIS A 898 -45.72 11.04 -2.92
CA HIS A 898 -45.22 10.66 -1.60
C HIS A 898 -45.53 11.76 -0.60
N ASN A 899 -45.98 11.38 0.59
CA ASN A 899 -46.17 12.27 1.73
C ASN A 899 -44.93 12.16 2.62
N ILE A 900 -44.08 13.19 2.61
CA ILE A 900 -42.87 13.25 3.42
C ILE A 900 -43.17 14.05 4.69
N LEU A 901 -43.22 13.38 5.83
CA LEU A 901 -43.43 13.98 7.15
C LEU A 901 -42.08 14.50 7.67
N ILE A 902 -41.97 15.82 7.81
CA ILE A 902 -40.77 16.51 8.30
C ILE A 902 -41.12 17.31 9.56
N PRO A 903 -40.40 17.14 10.69
CA PRO A 903 -40.60 17.95 11.88
C PRO A 903 -40.48 19.45 11.59
N VAL A 904 -41.38 20.28 12.12
CA VAL A 904 -41.40 21.74 11.88
C VAL A 904 -40.03 22.39 12.12
N LYS A 905 -39.32 21.95 13.16
CA LYS A 905 -37.99 22.46 13.55
C LYS A 905 -36.89 22.26 12.50
N MET A 906 -37.08 21.33 11.56
CA MET A 906 -36.08 20.96 10.54
C MET A 906 -36.28 21.73 9.22
N THR A 907 -37.41 22.43 9.04
CA THR A 907 -37.70 23.10 7.76
C THR A 907 -36.82 24.32 7.48
N THR A 908 -36.51 25.12 8.50
CA THR A 908 -35.57 26.24 8.36
C THR A 908 -34.18 25.79 7.95
N GLU A 909 -33.74 24.63 8.45
CA GLU A 909 -32.45 24.01 8.12
C GLU A 909 -32.44 23.49 6.68
N LEU A 910 -33.47 22.73 6.28
CA LEU A 910 -33.57 22.12 4.95
C LEU A 910 -33.82 23.13 3.83
N PHE A 911 -34.74 24.08 4.05
CA PHE A 911 -35.29 24.93 2.99
C PHE A 911 -34.88 26.40 3.09
N GLY A 912 -34.18 26.79 4.17
CA GLY A 912 -33.84 28.18 4.49
C GLY A 912 -35.01 29.03 5.01
N SER A 913 -36.19 28.42 5.22
CA SER A 913 -37.42 29.07 5.64
C SER A 913 -38.38 28.07 6.30
N ASP A 914 -39.16 28.53 7.26
CA ASP A 914 -40.28 27.80 7.88
C ASP A 914 -41.63 28.09 7.20
N LYS A 915 -41.66 28.97 6.19
CA LYS A 915 -42.89 29.36 5.49
C LYS A 915 -43.26 28.35 4.42
N LEU A 916 -44.51 27.88 4.48
CA LEU A 916 -45.15 27.02 3.47
C LEU A 916 -44.90 27.48 2.03
N THR A 917 -44.96 28.79 1.77
CA THR A 917 -44.78 29.41 0.44
C THR A 917 -43.39 29.23 -0.14
N ASP A 918 -42.37 29.13 0.71
CA ASP A 918 -40.97 29.16 0.32
C ASP A 918 -40.43 27.72 0.14
N ILE A 919 -41.15 26.74 0.69
CA ILE A 919 -40.93 25.30 0.56
C ILE A 919 -41.67 24.74 -0.67
N GLN A 920 -42.86 25.26 -0.95
CA GLN A 920 -43.69 24.88 -2.10
C GLN A 920 -42.91 25.08 -3.43
N GLY A 921 -42.86 24.05 -4.26
CA GLY A 921 -42.24 24.10 -5.58
C GLY A 921 -40.73 23.86 -5.61
N LYS A 922 -40.05 23.68 -4.47
CA LYS A 922 -38.66 23.21 -4.46
C LYS A 922 -38.57 21.73 -4.89
N SER A 923 -37.45 21.36 -5.50
CA SER A 923 -37.16 19.97 -5.85
C SER A 923 -36.38 19.31 -4.70
N VAL A 924 -36.63 18.03 -4.43
CA VAL A 924 -36.01 17.29 -3.33
C VAL A 924 -35.62 15.87 -3.75
N ILE A 925 -34.52 15.41 -3.17
CA ILE A 925 -34.08 14.02 -3.17
C ILE A 925 -34.16 13.55 -1.71
N VAL A 926 -35.01 12.55 -1.46
CA VAL A 926 -35.29 12.02 -0.13
C VAL A 926 -34.80 10.58 -0.04
N LYS A 927 -33.93 10.26 0.91
CA LYS A 927 -33.43 8.92 1.19
C LYS A 927 -34.03 8.37 2.48
N SER A 928 -34.56 7.16 2.46
CA SER A 928 -35.11 6.51 3.66
C SER A 928 -34.97 4.98 3.60
N ASN A 929 -34.77 4.37 4.77
CA ASN A 929 -34.91 2.93 5.00
C ASN A 929 -36.27 2.55 5.64
N GLN A 930 -37.11 3.54 5.97
CA GLN A 930 -38.44 3.36 6.57
C GLN A 930 -39.53 3.92 5.64
N ILE A 931 -40.26 3.02 5.00
CA ILE A 931 -41.37 3.35 4.08
C ILE A 931 -42.60 2.55 4.48
N SER A 932 -43.71 3.25 4.70
CA SER A 932 -45.00 2.65 5.07
C SER A 932 -46.08 3.17 4.11
N GLY A 933 -46.23 2.47 2.97
CA GLY A 933 -47.07 2.94 1.86
C GLY A 933 -46.51 4.21 1.22
N ASN A 934 -47.38 5.16 0.89
CA ASN A 934 -46.97 6.44 0.29
C ASN A 934 -46.43 7.47 1.31
N SER A 935 -46.35 7.13 2.59
CA SER A 935 -45.88 8.03 3.65
C SER A 935 -44.50 7.65 4.15
N LEU A 936 -43.63 8.64 4.27
CA LEU A 936 -42.28 8.53 4.82
C LEU A 936 -42.12 9.54 5.95
N LYS A 937 -41.42 9.16 7.02
CA LYS A 937 -41.05 10.09 8.09
C LYS A 937 -39.55 10.37 8.02
N ILE A 938 -39.21 11.64 8.05
CA ILE A 938 -37.84 12.13 8.15
C ILE A 938 -37.51 12.41 9.61
N ASN A 939 -36.41 11.85 10.07
CA ASN A 939 -35.91 12.02 11.43
C ASN A 939 -34.60 12.82 11.45
N GLN A 940 -33.92 12.99 10.31
CA GLN A 940 -32.66 13.74 10.16
C GLN A 940 -32.65 14.56 8.87
N SER A 941 -32.00 15.73 8.88
CA SER A 941 -31.94 16.63 7.72
C SER A 941 -31.12 16.03 6.57
N GLU A 942 -30.10 15.23 6.87
CA GLU A 942 -29.24 14.56 5.89
C GLU A 942 -29.99 13.51 5.03
N GLN A 943 -31.19 13.10 5.46
CA GLN A 943 -32.10 12.27 4.65
C GLN A 943 -32.74 13.05 3.49
N VAL A 944 -32.73 14.39 3.50
CA VAL A 944 -33.39 15.25 2.50
C VAL A 944 -32.38 16.22 1.90
N LYS A 945 -32.01 16.00 0.64
CA LYS A 945 -31.27 16.99 -0.14
C LYS A 945 -32.26 17.84 -0.94
N VAL A 946 -32.29 19.14 -0.66
CA VAL A 946 -32.98 20.11 -1.52
C VAL A 946 -32.12 20.41 -2.73
N SER A 947 -32.73 20.44 -3.91
CA SER A 947 -32.13 20.94 -5.15
C SER A 947 -32.99 22.09 -5.66
N GLU A 948 -32.36 23.18 -6.06
CA GLU A 948 -33.07 24.33 -6.66
C GLU A 948 -33.83 23.96 -7.94
#